data_AF-A0A9R1X1I6-F1
#
_entry.id   AF-A0A9R1X1I6-F1
#
_cell.length_a   1.000
_cell.length_b   1.000
_cell.length_c   1.000
_cell.angle_alpha   90.00
_cell.angle_beta   90.00
_cell.angle_gamma   90.00
#
_symmetry.space_group_name_H-M   'P 1'
#
loop_
_entity.id
_entity.type
_entity.pdbx_description
1 polymer ?
#
loop_
_entity_poly.entity_id
_entity_poly.type
_entity_poly.pdbx_seq_one_letter_code
_entity_poly.pdbx_strand_id
1 'polypeptide(L)'
;MEWVRNIAFSLGYVIAMRKSKAKNGVVSYIILICDRGHEYKSLYIKQYDGWTLRVICDQHNHPPAQYMEGHAFARRLKEREKQLVADLTNMNVTPHDKLSIIKERDVNNVSTLKIIYNERLKLHSSRNYGKTPMQVLMEILNEKHFVTDFSVNSISNELENLFFIHPQSLNIWKAFPHILIIDATYKTNKYGLPFVRIVGTTSTNKTFSIAFAFIVNEKESYNWLLTCLKSTLDKCMHPRVIAIDRELALMNACQQVFAGATRLLCRWHITKNITKLWRRRFKIDDEWKAFRIMWTVLVDSPTWIVYNDNYKTLQSMLRKYQDVLNYLDEVWLNKYKEMFVSVWIDQHLNFGQRTTNRVESAHSNLKKYLDGTNSYLDKFIGCLDQFVRSRLPSIHDSLEKSRTVRKREQDLPFFRLLWVQFGELYRLSENQIDSSNCGCKLQHSCGLPCACMLLVYLNSSEYIPLESIDILCRKLDLSESIFVAKEDIRCKDDLEMIKENFYQHSKVGNKIKHTCIEEPAIQKNTRGRPNLKKQQQKRVDSTNQAPRRRSYSTTSKYDGLNSTWMNKEPARHSSYVTAIPDMNEAIPDLNVFMDLNQEPESCCIHPLCFIHTSHIYKMLRVMGIADFEQYLFVLGMAKINGSTFEKTSIRAFDVYATVFTDGIH
;
A
#
# COMPACT_ATOMS: atom_id res chain seq x y z
N MET A 1 40.44 14.76 29.35
CA MET A 1 38.99 15.09 29.42
C MET A 1 38.12 13.85 29.40
N GLU A 2 38.20 13.00 28.36
CA GLU A 2 37.38 11.78 28.26
C GLU A 2 37.58 10.83 29.45
N TRP A 3 38.82 10.63 29.90
CA TRP A 3 39.16 9.82 31.07
C TRP A 3 38.40 10.23 32.35
N VAL A 4 38.38 11.52 32.70
CA VAL A 4 37.66 12.02 33.88
C VAL A 4 36.16 11.83 33.75
N ARG A 5 35.62 12.06 32.56
CA ARG A 5 34.19 11.85 32.31
C ARG A 5 33.82 10.38 32.47
N ASN A 6 34.63 9.46 31.95
CA ASN A 6 34.38 8.03 32.06
C ASN A 6 34.46 7.55 33.52
N ILE A 7 35.47 8.02 34.28
CA ILE A 7 35.57 7.69 35.72
C ILE A 7 34.38 8.25 36.49
N ALA A 8 34.08 9.54 36.33
CA ALA A 8 32.93 10.13 37.01
C ALA A 8 31.62 9.43 36.64
N PHE A 9 31.45 9.08 35.37
CA PHE A 9 30.28 8.35 34.88
C PHE A 9 30.18 6.96 35.54
N SER A 10 31.30 6.23 35.68
CA SER A 10 31.31 4.95 36.40
C SER A 10 30.95 5.07 37.88
N LEU A 11 31.15 6.26 38.48
CA LEU A 11 30.83 6.56 39.86
C LEU A 11 29.44 7.20 40.05
N GLY A 12 28.61 7.28 39.00
CA GLY A 12 27.28 7.88 39.10
C GLY A 12 27.26 9.41 38.97
N TYR A 13 28.34 10.05 38.51
CA TYR A 13 28.45 11.50 38.37
C TYR A 13 28.65 11.94 36.91
N VAL A 14 28.12 13.12 36.59
CA VAL A 14 28.25 13.70 35.24
C VAL A 14 29.02 15.01 35.32
N ILE A 15 30.22 15.02 34.72
CA ILE A 15 31.14 16.15 34.77
C ILE A 15 31.10 16.94 33.47
N ALA A 16 30.72 18.22 33.58
CA ALA A 16 30.67 19.18 32.49
C ALA A 16 31.82 20.19 32.59
N MET A 17 32.22 20.76 31.45
CA MET A 17 33.18 21.85 31.42
C MET A 17 32.45 23.16 31.70
N ARG A 18 32.88 23.90 32.73
CA ARG A 18 32.34 25.23 33.04
C ARG A 18 33.07 26.34 32.29
N LYS A 19 34.40 26.26 32.23
CA LYS A 19 35.24 27.30 31.63
C LYS A 19 36.55 26.70 31.14
N SER A 20 37.09 27.26 30.07
CA SER A 20 38.47 27.05 29.65
C SER A 20 39.13 28.41 29.38
N LYS A 21 40.46 28.48 29.46
CA LYS A 21 41.24 29.64 29.03
C LYS A 21 42.45 29.17 28.24
N ALA A 22 42.71 29.84 27.13
CA ALA A 22 43.90 29.65 26.34
C ALA A 22 44.94 30.75 26.64
N LYS A 23 46.22 30.37 26.57
CA LYS A 23 47.36 31.28 26.47
C LYS A 23 48.08 30.94 25.16
N ASN A 24 48.36 31.95 24.34
CA ASN A 24 49.05 31.81 23.05
C ASN A 24 48.40 30.76 22.11
N GLY A 25 47.06 30.74 22.04
CA GLY A 25 46.32 29.78 21.21
C GLY A 25 46.21 28.36 21.79
N VAL A 26 46.90 28.06 22.89
CA VAL A 26 46.89 26.73 23.53
C VAL A 26 46.12 26.79 24.84
N VAL A 27 45.17 25.86 25.05
CA VAL A 27 44.38 25.79 26.29
C VAL A 27 45.33 25.56 27.48
N SER A 28 45.35 26.51 28.41
CA SER A 28 46.23 26.51 29.58
C SER A 28 45.53 26.06 30.86
N TYR A 29 44.20 26.24 30.95
CA TYR A 29 43.42 25.69 32.06
C TYR A 29 41.99 25.33 31.66
N ILE A 30 41.41 24.37 32.38
CA ILE A 30 40.01 23.95 32.25
C ILE A 30 39.40 23.77 33.65
N ILE A 31 38.20 24.33 33.89
CA ILE A 31 37.41 24.13 35.11
C ILE A 31 36.25 23.20 34.79
N LEU A 32 36.13 22.13 35.57
CA LEU A 32 35.08 21.14 35.48
C LEU A 32 34.16 21.23 36.70
N ILE A 33 32.87 20.97 36.48
CA ILE A 33 31.84 20.95 37.52
C ILE A 33 30.89 19.78 37.34
N CYS A 34 30.12 19.44 38.38
CA CYS A 34 29.01 18.51 38.24
C CYS A 34 27.81 19.15 37.52
N ASP A 35 27.09 18.36 36.71
CA ASP A 35 25.92 18.80 35.92
C ASP A 35 24.74 19.28 36.80
N ARG A 36 24.56 18.71 38.00
CA ARG A 36 23.41 18.99 38.89
C ARG A 36 23.71 19.91 40.07
N GLY A 37 24.91 20.48 40.15
CA GLY A 37 25.27 21.34 41.27
C GLY A 37 26.65 21.97 41.12
N HIS A 38 26.74 23.26 41.46
CA HIS A 38 27.94 24.08 41.28
C HIS A 38 29.04 23.84 42.34
N GLU A 39 28.86 22.87 43.26
CA GLU A 39 29.75 22.66 44.41
C GLU A 39 30.97 21.80 44.09
N TYR A 40 30.82 20.71 43.33
CA TYR A 40 31.99 19.98 42.84
C TYR A 40 32.73 20.83 41.80
N LYS A 41 34.00 21.10 42.06
CA LYS A 41 34.89 21.86 41.18
C LYS A 41 36.21 21.12 41.07
N SER A 42 36.67 20.87 39.85
CA SER A 42 38.05 20.42 39.60
C SER A 42 38.71 21.28 38.54
N LEU A 43 40.01 21.46 38.67
CA LEU A 43 40.82 22.34 37.85
C LEU A 43 41.94 21.54 37.19
N TYR A 44 41.96 21.60 35.86
CA TYR A 44 43.07 21.14 35.05
C TYR A 44 44.00 22.30 34.75
N ILE A 45 45.28 22.14 35.07
CA ILE A 45 46.34 23.10 34.76
C ILE A 45 47.36 22.39 33.87
N LYS A 46 47.74 23.04 32.76
CA LYS A 46 48.81 22.56 31.89
C LYS A 46 50.17 22.99 32.46
N GLN A 47 51.04 22.03 32.76
CA GLN A 47 52.42 22.23 33.19
C GLN A 47 53.39 21.87 32.05
N TYR A 48 54.70 22.11 32.23
CA TYR A 48 55.71 21.95 31.18
C TYR A 48 55.84 20.50 30.66
N ASP A 49 55.39 19.52 31.45
CA ASP A 49 55.53 18.07 31.27
C ASP A 49 54.19 17.32 31.20
N GLY A 50 53.04 18.00 31.30
CA GLY A 50 51.74 17.33 31.22
C GLY A 50 50.55 18.15 31.71
N TRP A 51 49.43 17.44 31.94
CA TRP A 51 48.22 18.02 32.53
C TRP A 51 48.07 17.54 33.97
N THR A 52 47.98 18.46 34.92
CA THR A 52 47.68 18.15 36.32
C THR A 52 46.19 18.34 36.59
N LEU A 53 45.52 17.30 37.09
CA LEU A 53 44.16 17.39 37.61
C LEU A 53 44.21 17.66 39.12
N ARG A 54 43.62 18.77 39.56
CA ARG A 54 43.41 19.06 40.99
C ARG A 54 41.91 19.11 41.27
N VAL A 55 41.43 18.27 42.19
CA VAL A 55 40.07 18.39 42.74
C VAL A 55 40.09 19.56 43.73
N ILE A 56 39.25 20.57 43.51
CA ILE A 56 39.13 21.76 44.37
C ILE A 56 38.10 21.52 45.47
N CYS A 57 37.01 20.83 45.14
CA CYS A 57 35.96 20.45 46.07
C CYS A 57 35.44 19.08 45.65
N ASP A 58 35.47 18.12 46.57
CA ASP A 58 35.00 16.74 46.39
C ASP A 58 33.55 16.53 46.87
N GLN A 59 32.96 17.52 47.53
CA GLN A 59 31.59 17.47 48.01
C GLN A 59 30.57 17.71 46.88
N HIS A 60 29.50 16.91 46.89
CA HIS A 60 28.37 17.03 45.97
C HIS A 60 27.08 17.28 46.76
N ASN A 61 26.27 18.23 46.29
CA ASN A 61 24.95 18.52 46.87
C ASN A 61 23.84 17.53 46.44
N HIS A 62 24.23 16.40 45.86
CA HIS A 62 23.32 15.34 45.46
C HIS A 62 24.05 13.97 45.51
N PRO A 63 23.32 12.87 45.76
CA PRO A 63 23.89 11.54 45.70
C PRO A 63 24.30 11.15 44.26
N PRO A 64 25.12 10.10 44.09
CA PRO A 64 25.34 9.48 42.78
C PRO A 64 24.02 9.13 42.10
N ALA A 65 23.99 9.28 40.78
CA ALA A 65 22.83 8.93 39.98
C ALA A 65 22.61 7.41 39.98
N GLN A 66 21.41 6.98 40.36
CA GLN A 66 20.97 5.59 40.12
C GLN A 66 20.73 5.33 38.63
N TYR A 67 20.22 6.33 37.91
CA TYR A 67 19.93 6.27 36.48
C TYR A 67 20.46 7.53 35.79
N MET A 68 21.39 7.33 34.86
CA MET A 68 22.09 8.42 34.16
C MET A 68 21.20 9.17 33.16
N GLU A 69 20.08 8.59 32.74
CA GLU A 69 19.04 9.18 31.89
C GLU A 69 18.44 10.46 32.51
N GLY A 70 18.52 10.60 33.83
CA GLY A 70 18.09 11.80 34.53
C GLY A 70 18.99 13.02 34.26
N HIS A 71 20.23 12.82 33.83
CA HIS A 71 21.20 13.91 33.61
C HIS A 71 21.05 14.52 32.22
N ALA A 72 20.87 15.84 32.16
CA ALA A 72 20.66 16.53 30.88
C ALA A 72 21.92 16.53 30.02
N PHE A 73 23.10 16.61 30.64
CA PHE A 73 24.37 16.57 29.92
C PHE A 73 24.71 15.16 29.41
N ALA A 74 24.45 14.11 30.20
CA ALA A 74 24.72 12.72 29.80
C ALA A 74 23.84 12.26 28.62
N ARG A 75 22.62 12.79 28.51
CA ARG A 75 21.69 12.52 27.39
C ARG A 75 22.10 13.13 26.05
N ARG A 76 23.16 13.95 25.99
CA ARG A 76 23.54 14.62 24.75
C ARG A 76 24.24 13.66 23.81
N LEU A 77 23.87 13.72 22.53
CA LEU A 77 24.58 13.01 21.49
C LEU A 77 26.00 13.56 21.34
N LYS A 78 26.97 12.64 21.27
CA LYS A 78 28.35 12.91 20.83
C LYS A 78 28.34 13.30 19.36
N GLU A 79 29.38 13.98 18.88
CA GLU A 79 29.42 14.47 17.50
C GLU A 79 29.31 13.34 16.46
N ARG A 80 29.99 12.22 16.71
CA ARG A 80 29.86 10.99 15.90
C ARG A 80 28.43 10.45 15.84
N GLU A 81 27.68 10.56 16.94
CA GLU A 81 26.30 10.07 17.03
C GLU A 81 25.34 11.03 16.33
N LYS A 82 25.59 12.34 16.39
CA LYS A 82 24.83 13.33 15.59
C LYS A 82 25.00 13.09 14.10
N GLN A 83 26.24 12.82 13.65
CA GLN A 83 26.48 12.47 12.25
C GLN A 83 25.73 11.20 11.86
N LEU A 84 25.77 10.17 12.72
CA LEU A 84 24.99 8.96 12.51
C LEU A 84 23.47 9.23 12.45
N VAL A 85 22.94 10.12 13.31
CA VAL A 85 21.54 10.56 13.23
C VAL A 85 21.25 11.25 11.89
N ALA A 86 22.17 12.06 11.38
CA ALA A 86 22.03 12.71 10.07
C ALA A 86 21.99 11.69 8.92
N ASP A 87 22.93 10.74 8.91
CA ASP A 87 23.00 9.69 7.89
C ASP A 87 21.75 8.80 7.91
N LEU A 88 21.35 8.33 9.09
CA LEU A 88 20.13 7.54 9.27
C LEU A 88 18.86 8.34 8.97
N THR A 89 18.91 9.68 9.09
CA THR A 89 17.78 10.55 8.70
C THR A 89 17.67 10.66 7.19
N ASN A 90 18.79 10.76 6.47
CA ASN A 90 18.81 10.71 5.01
C ASN A 90 18.29 9.36 4.46
N MET A 91 18.46 8.29 5.22
CA MET A 91 17.95 6.94 4.91
C MET A 91 16.52 6.69 5.41
N ASN A 92 15.82 7.71 5.91
CA ASN A 92 14.47 7.65 6.49
C ASN A 92 14.26 6.57 7.57
N VAL A 93 15.31 6.19 8.30
CA VAL A 93 15.21 5.22 9.41
C VAL A 93 14.30 5.77 10.51
N THR A 94 13.52 4.93 11.18
CA THR A 94 12.61 5.42 12.23
C THR A 94 13.40 6.01 13.41
N PRO A 95 12.87 7.02 14.12
CA PRO A 95 13.56 7.57 15.29
C PRO A 95 13.79 6.53 16.40
N HIS A 96 12.97 5.47 16.46
CA HIS A 96 13.17 4.35 17.38
C HIS A 96 14.41 3.53 16.99
N ASP A 97 14.49 3.09 15.74
CA ASP A 97 15.63 2.29 15.25
C ASP A 97 16.93 3.09 15.29
N LYS A 98 16.88 4.40 15.03
CA LYS A 98 18.03 5.30 15.21
C LYS A 98 18.58 5.23 16.64
N LEU A 99 17.69 5.31 17.63
CA LEU A 99 18.11 5.25 19.03
C LEU A 99 18.68 3.87 19.38
N SER A 100 18.05 2.80 18.90
CA SER A 100 18.53 1.43 19.09
C SER A 100 19.95 1.25 18.52
N ILE A 101 20.19 1.67 17.28
CA ILE A 101 21.52 1.60 16.63
C ILE A 101 22.56 2.40 17.42
N ILE A 102 22.20 3.57 17.94
CA ILE A 102 23.12 4.39 18.75
C ILE A 102 23.47 3.68 20.06
N LYS A 103 22.48 3.12 20.76
CA LYS A 103 22.68 2.39 22.02
C LYS A 103 23.48 1.10 21.84
N GLU A 104 23.30 0.42 20.71
CA GLU A 104 24.07 -0.77 20.37
C GLU A 104 25.54 -0.45 20.08
N ARG A 105 25.81 0.72 19.45
CA ARG A 105 27.19 1.19 19.18
C ARG A 105 27.88 1.83 20.39
N ASP A 106 27.12 2.33 21.36
CA ASP A 106 27.64 2.96 22.56
C ASP A 106 26.79 2.56 23.77
N VAL A 107 27.26 1.54 24.51
CA VAL A 107 26.59 0.96 25.69
C VAL A 107 26.35 2.00 26.79
N ASN A 108 27.17 3.05 26.85
CA ASN A 108 27.04 4.13 27.83
C ASN A 108 26.08 5.24 27.36
N ASN A 109 25.47 5.11 26.17
CA ASN A 109 24.54 6.10 25.65
C ASN A 109 23.19 6.06 26.38
N VAL A 110 22.90 7.15 27.08
CA VAL A 110 21.66 7.33 27.85
C VAL A 110 20.69 8.31 27.17
N SER A 111 20.89 8.59 25.88
CA SER A 111 20.00 9.46 25.11
C SER A 111 18.59 8.91 25.06
N THR A 112 17.61 9.80 24.96
CA THR A 112 16.20 9.44 24.84
C THR A 112 15.68 9.73 23.45
N LEU A 113 14.52 9.17 23.09
CA LEU A 113 13.85 9.47 21.82
C LEU A 113 13.67 10.98 21.58
N LYS A 114 13.40 11.75 22.63
CA LYS A 114 13.28 13.21 22.55
C LYS A 114 14.55 13.87 22.01
N ILE A 115 15.73 13.36 22.35
CA ILE A 115 17.01 13.88 21.85
C ILE A 115 17.14 13.60 20.35
N ILE A 116 16.77 12.41 19.90
CA ILE A 116 16.77 12.06 18.47
C ILE A 116 15.81 12.97 17.69
N TYR A 117 14.59 13.21 18.19
CA TYR A 117 13.65 14.15 17.58
C TYR A 117 14.22 15.57 17.51
N ASN A 118 14.79 16.07 18.61
CA ASN A 118 15.38 17.41 18.65
C ASN A 118 16.55 17.56 17.67
N GLU A 119 17.41 16.55 17.57
CA GLU A 119 18.55 16.59 16.66
C GLU A 119 18.11 16.53 15.20
N ARG A 120 17.11 15.70 14.88
CA ARG A 120 16.45 15.72 13.55
C ARG A 120 15.88 17.09 13.23
N LEU A 121 15.18 17.72 14.17
CA LEU A 121 14.62 19.05 13.97
C LEU A 121 15.71 20.07 13.66
N LYS A 122 16.84 20.06 14.40
CA LYS A 122 17.98 20.93 14.09
C LYS A 122 18.55 20.69 12.69
N LEU A 123 18.70 19.43 12.29
CA LEU A 123 19.20 19.06 10.95
C LEU A 123 18.26 19.57 9.84
N HIS A 124 16.95 19.46 10.04
CA HIS A 124 15.97 20.01 9.10
C HIS A 124 16.02 21.55 9.08
N SER A 125 16.07 22.21 10.25
CA SER A 125 16.14 23.66 10.34
C SER A 125 17.42 24.25 9.73
N SER A 126 18.56 23.57 9.85
CA SER A 126 19.83 24.06 9.27
C SER A 126 19.88 23.88 7.75
N ARG A 127 19.40 22.73 7.23
CA ARG A 127 19.37 22.48 5.78
C ARG A 127 18.35 23.31 5.02
N ASN A 128 17.21 23.57 5.67
CA ASN A 128 16.07 24.25 5.04
C ASN A 128 15.94 25.70 5.52
N TYR A 129 17.04 26.29 6.02
CA TYR A 129 17.02 27.67 6.51
C TYR A 129 16.58 28.62 5.40
N GLY A 130 15.53 29.40 5.67
CA GLY A 130 14.96 30.35 4.71
C GLY A 130 14.13 29.73 3.58
N LYS A 131 13.88 28.40 3.59
CA LYS A 131 13.08 27.72 2.57
C LYS A 131 11.68 27.38 3.07
N THR A 132 10.67 27.54 2.22
CA THR A 132 9.31 27.07 2.51
C THR A 132 9.22 25.54 2.32
N PRO A 133 8.26 24.84 2.96
CA PRO A 133 8.07 23.41 2.73
C PRO A 133 7.83 23.03 1.27
N MET A 134 7.18 23.90 0.48
CA MET A 134 6.96 23.68 -0.95
C MET A 134 8.25 23.87 -1.77
N GLN A 135 9.12 24.80 -1.40
CA GLN A 135 10.45 24.92 -2.03
C GLN A 135 11.29 23.66 -1.80
N VAL A 136 11.32 23.16 -0.56
CA VAL A 136 12.02 21.90 -0.22
C VAL A 136 11.46 20.72 -1.00
N LEU A 137 10.12 20.64 -1.11
CA LEU A 137 9.45 19.61 -1.90
C LEU A 137 9.88 19.64 -3.37
N MET A 138 9.84 20.82 -3.99
CA MET A 138 10.22 20.99 -5.40
C MET A 138 11.71 20.72 -5.63
N GLU A 139 12.58 21.13 -4.71
CA GLU A 139 14.00 20.79 -4.75
C GLU A 139 14.22 19.27 -4.71
N ILE A 140 13.58 18.54 -3.79
CA ILE A 140 13.71 17.08 -3.70
C ILE A 140 13.23 16.39 -4.99
N LEU A 141 12.11 16.85 -5.55
CA LEU A 141 11.57 16.33 -6.79
C LEU A 141 12.57 16.52 -7.95
N ASN A 142 13.17 17.71 -8.05
CA ASN A 142 14.14 18.05 -9.09
C ASN A 142 15.48 17.33 -8.89
N GLU A 143 16.04 17.34 -7.68
CA GLU A 143 17.31 16.69 -7.32
C GLU A 143 17.27 15.18 -7.57
N LYS A 144 16.11 14.55 -7.34
CA LYS A 144 15.90 13.13 -7.59
C LYS A 144 15.36 12.83 -9.00
N HIS A 145 15.28 13.83 -9.86
CA HIS A 145 14.86 13.74 -11.27
C HIS A 145 13.46 13.14 -11.48
N PHE A 146 12.53 13.34 -10.54
CA PHE A 146 11.15 12.93 -10.75
C PHE A 146 10.56 13.68 -11.94
N VAL A 147 9.79 12.98 -12.77
CA VAL A 147 8.90 13.65 -13.73
C VAL A 147 7.72 14.18 -12.93
N THR A 148 7.44 15.47 -13.01
CA THR A 148 6.45 16.14 -12.18
C THR A 148 5.53 17.03 -12.99
N ASP A 149 4.29 17.13 -12.50
CA ASP A 149 3.30 18.09 -12.97
C ASP A 149 2.45 18.51 -11.76
N PHE A 150 1.95 19.74 -11.73
CA PHE A 150 1.14 20.23 -10.62
C PHE A 150 0.17 21.31 -11.06
N SER A 151 -0.92 21.45 -10.31
CA SER A 151 -1.85 22.57 -10.46
C SER A 151 -1.94 23.35 -9.15
N VAL A 152 -2.10 24.67 -9.27
CA VAL A 152 -2.30 25.58 -8.14
C VAL A 152 -3.63 26.29 -8.27
N ASN A 153 -4.21 26.66 -7.14
CA ASN A 153 -5.37 27.52 -7.12
C ASN A 153 -5.01 28.88 -7.71
N SER A 154 -5.77 29.36 -8.70
CA SER A 154 -5.46 30.62 -9.40
C SER A 154 -5.52 31.87 -8.52
N ILE A 155 -6.20 31.80 -7.37
CA ILE A 155 -6.38 32.94 -6.44
C ILE A 155 -5.45 32.80 -5.23
N SER A 156 -5.50 31.67 -4.52
CA SER A 156 -4.71 31.48 -3.29
C SER A 156 -3.28 31.03 -3.55
N ASN A 157 -2.95 30.60 -4.78
CA ASN A 157 -1.67 30.00 -5.16
C ASN A 157 -1.30 28.74 -4.35
N GLU A 158 -2.28 28.14 -3.66
CA GLU A 158 -2.13 26.88 -2.92
C GLU A 158 -2.05 25.71 -3.90
N LEU A 159 -1.19 24.74 -3.60
CA LEU A 159 -1.08 23.50 -4.36
C LEU A 159 -2.39 22.69 -4.30
N GLU A 160 -3.01 22.45 -5.45
CA GLU A 160 -4.25 21.68 -5.56
C GLU A 160 -4.00 20.23 -5.97
N ASN A 161 -3.14 20.01 -6.96
CA ASN A 161 -2.78 18.67 -7.38
C ASN A 161 -1.28 18.58 -7.62
N LEU A 162 -0.69 17.44 -7.26
CA LEU A 162 0.71 17.14 -7.48
C LEU A 162 0.82 15.74 -8.05
N PHE A 163 1.36 15.62 -9.26
CA PHE A 163 1.63 14.40 -9.98
C PHE A 163 3.13 14.19 -10.05
N PHE A 164 3.57 12.95 -9.86
CA PHE A 164 4.99 12.62 -9.99
C PHE A 164 5.24 11.16 -10.32
N ILE A 165 6.29 10.92 -11.11
CA ILE A 165 6.80 9.60 -11.48
C ILE A 165 8.28 9.52 -11.09
N HIS A 166 8.65 8.45 -10.39
CA HIS A 166 10.04 8.14 -10.07
C HIS A 166 10.79 7.74 -11.37
N PRO A 167 12.05 8.19 -11.61
CA PRO A 167 12.77 7.90 -12.87
C PRO A 167 12.80 6.42 -13.25
N GLN A 168 13.10 5.55 -12.28
CA GLN A 168 13.14 4.10 -12.52
C GLN A 168 11.74 3.51 -12.78
N SER A 169 10.69 4.10 -12.19
CA SER A 169 9.30 3.72 -12.48
C SER A 169 8.90 4.10 -13.90
N LEU A 170 9.37 5.24 -14.42
CA LEU A 170 9.12 5.67 -15.80
C LEU A 170 9.71 4.66 -16.79
N ASN A 171 10.95 4.21 -16.57
CA ASN A 171 11.61 3.23 -17.44
C ASN A 171 10.80 1.91 -17.49
N ILE A 172 10.37 1.40 -16.33
CA ILE A 172 9.56 0.18 -16.27
C ILE A 172 8.16 0.41 -16.87
N TRP A 173 7.58 1.60 -16.69
CA TRP A 173 6.29 1.96 -17.27
C TRP A 173 6.32 1.93 -18.80
N LYS A 174 7.35 2.54 -19.41
CA LYS A 174 7.55 2.47 -20.87
C LYS A 174 7.91 1.08 -21.38
N ALA A 175 8.52 0.24 -20.55
CA ALA A 175 8.73 -1.17 -20.87
C ALA A 175 7.42 -1.96 -20.82
N PHE A 176 6.55 -1.74 -19.83
CA PHE A 176 5.30 -2.48 -19.63
C PHE A 176 4.07 -1.55 -19.59
N PRO A 177 3.70 -0.89 -20.69
CA PRO A 177 2.66 0.13 -20.71
C PRO A 177 1.23 -0.44 -20.71
N HIS A 178 1.04 -1.73 -20.41
CA HIS A 178 -0.17 -2.48 -20.76
C HIS A 178 -1.26 -2.51 -19.67
N ILE A 179 -0.87 -2.47 -18.40
CA ILE A 179 -1.78 -2.73 -17.27
C ILE A 179 -1.69 -1.58 -16.28
N LEU A 180 -2.86 -0.98 -15.97
CA LEU A 180 -3.02 0.01 -14.92
C LEU A 180 -3.91 -0.55 -13.81
N ILE A 181 -3.48 -0.40 -12.58
CA ILE A 181 -4.29 -0.67 -11.39
C ILE A 181 -4.23 0.58 -10.52
N ILE A 182 -5.38 1.22 -10.30
CA ILE A 182 -5.46 2.55 -9.71
C ILE A 182 -6.29 2.47 -8.44
N ASP A 183 -5.75 3.02 -7.35
CA ASP A 183 -6.46 3.18 -6.09
C ASP A 183 -5.98 4.41 -5.32
N ALA A 184 -6.93 5.05 -4.64
CA ALA A 184 -6.70 6.19 -3.78
C ALA A 184 -6.73 5.76 -2.31
N THR A 185 -5.72 6.17 -1.56
CA THR A 185 -5.67 5.93 -0.12
C THR A 185 -5.65 7.24 0.66
N TYR A 186 -6.29 7.22 1.82
CA TYR A 186 -6.51 8.40 2.66
C TYR A 186 -5.66 8.37 3.92
N LYS A 187 -5.61 9.52 4.61
CA LYS A 187 -4.90 9.68 5.90
C LYS A 187 -3.40 9.37 5.79
N THR A 188 -2.77 9.80 4.71
CA THR A 188 -1.36 9.58 4.42
C THR A 188 -0.48 10.80 4.70
N ASN A 189 -1.06 11.99 4.65
CA ASN A 189 -0.37 13.26 4.77
C ASN A 189 -1.14 14.23 5.67
N LYS A 190 -0.43 15.22 6.23
CA LYS A 190 -1.01 16.20 7.18
C LYS A 190 -2.11 17.08 6.58
N TYR A 191 -2.13 17.23 5.25
CA TYR A 191 -3.10 18.08 4.53
C TYR A 191 -4.43 17.37 4.30
N GLY A 192 -4.48 16.05 4.52
CA GLY A 192 -5.67 15.26 4.28
C GLY A 192 -5.94 14.98 2.79
N LEU A 193 -4.99 15.26 1.89
CA LEU A 193 -5.18 15.00 0.47
C LEU A 193 -5.28 13.49 0.19
N PRO A 194 -6.28 13.02 -0.59
CA PRO A 194 -6.22 11.70 -1.20
C PRO A 194 -4.88 11.47 -1.91
N PHE A 195 -4.24 10.34 -1.59
CA PHE A 195 -3.02 9.89 -2.25
C PHE A 195 -3.37 8.79 -3.25
N VAL A 196 -3.30 9.11 -4.54
CA VAL A 196 -3.54 8.16 -5.62
C VAL A 196 -2.24 7.48 -5.97
N ARG A 197 -2.31 6.15 -6.11
CA ARG A 197 -1.21 5.34 -6.61
C ARG A 197 -1.67 4.55 -7.81
N ILE A 198 -0.82 4.54 -8.83
CA ILE A 198 -0.99 3.78 -10.06
C ILE A 198 0.10 2.72 -10.08
N VAL A 199 -0.26 1.45 -10.21
CA VAL A 199 0.67 0.32 -10.31
C VAL A 199 0.45 -0.46 -11.60
N GLY A 200 1.52 -1.07 -12.09
CA GLY A 200 1.50 -1.98 -13.24
C GLY A 200 2.06 -3.35 -12.87
N THR A 201 2.12 -4.23 -13.86
CA THR A 201 2.70 -5.57 -13.72
C THR A 201 3.66 -5.88 -14.86
N THR A 202 4.78 -6.51 -14.53
CA THR A 202 5.71 -7.06 -15.52
C THR A 202 5.16 -8.36 -16.13
N SER A 203 5.80 -8.84 -17.20
CA SER A 203 5.57 -10.16 -17.80
C SER A 203 5.72 -11.31 -16.80
N THR A 204 6.59 -11.16 -15.82
CA THR A 204 6.84 -12.12 -14.73
C THR A 204 5.92 -11.92 -13.52
N ASN A 205 4.82 -11.19 -13.71
CA ASN A 205 3.77 -10.98 -12.71
C ASN A 205 4.22 -10.18 -11.46
N LYS A 206 5.37 -9.51 -11.50
CA LYS A 206 5.83 -8.60 -10.44
C LYS A 206 5.11 -7.26 -10.54
N THR A 207 4.65 -6.75 -9.40
CA THR A 207 4.00 -5.42 -9.32
C THR A 207 5.05 -4.33 -9.19
N PHE A 208 4.90 -3.24 -9.95
CA PHE A 208 5.71 -2.04 -9.81
C PHE A 208 4.82 -0.79 -9.72
N SER A 209 5.30 0.25 -9.04
CA SER A 209 4.58 1.54 -9.03
C SER A 209 4.91 2.32 -10.30
N ILE A 210 3.89 2.79 -11.00
CA ILE A 210 4.00 3.61 -12.21
C ILE A 210 4.09 5.08 -11.81
N ALA A 211 3.04 5.60 -11.19
CA ALA A 211 2.89 7.01 -10.89
C ALA A 211 2.17 7.24 -9.56
N PHE A 212 2.30 8.45 -9.06
CA PHE A 212 1.71 8.87 -7.80
C PHE A 212 1.10 10.25 -7.95
N ALA A 213 0.06 10.52 -7.16
CA ALA A 213 -0.48 11.86 -7.06
C ALA A 213 -1.09 12.18 -5.70
N PHE A 214 -1.03 13.45 -5.34
CA PHE A 214 -1.91 14.05 -4.34
C PHE A 214 -2.94 14.88 -5.08
N ILE A 215 -4.22 14.68 -4.76
CA ILE A 215 -5.33 15.37 -5.43
C ILE A 215 -6.25 16.02 -4.41
N VAL A 216 -6.78 17.22 -4.70
CA VAL A 216 -7.76 17.90 -3.83
C VAL A 216 -9.20 17.46 -4.14
N ASN A 217 -9.58 17.37 -5.41
CA ASN A 217 -10.95 17.10 -5.84
C ASN A 217 -11.03 15.83 -6.70
N GLU A 218 -11.39 14.69 -6.10
CA GLU A 218 -11.55 13.40 -6.80
C GLU A 218 -12.44 13.48 -8.05
N LYS A 219 -13.40 14.42 -8.14
CA LYS A 219 -14.27 14.51 -9.33
C LYS A 219 -13.57 15.07 -10.57
N GLU A 220 -12.66 16.01 -10.38
CA GLU A 220 -12.04 16.78 -11.47
C GLU A 220 -10.58 16.34 -11.68
N SER A 221 -9.88 16.03 -10.59
CA SER A 221 -8.45 15.74 -10.60
C SER A 221 -8.08 14.43 -11.29
N TYR A 222 -8.98 13.44 -11.39
CA TYR A 222 -8.63 12.18 -12.08
C TYR A 222 -8.40 12.36 -13.57
N ASN A 223 -9.13 13.25 -14.24
CA ASN A 223 -8.91 13.50 -15.67
C ASN A 223 -7.53 14.14 -15.88
N TRP A 224 -7.21 15.17 -15.09
CA TRP A 224 -5.89 15.79 -15.07
C TRP A 224 -4.78 14.75 -14.79
N LEU A 225 -4.92 13.94 -13.74
CA LEU A 225 -3.97 12.89 -13.36
C LEU A 225 -3.69 11.91 -14.51
N LEU A 226 -4.75 11.38 -15.14
CA LEU A 226 -4.60 10.41 -16.22
C LEU A 226 -4.04 11.07 -17.49
N THR A 227 -4.33 12.36 -17.71
CA THR A 227 -3.75 13.13 -18.82
C THR A 227 -2.25 13.34 -18.60
N CYS A 228 -1.81 13.68 -17.39
CA CYS A 228 -0.38 13.74 -17.04
C CYS A 228 0.29 12.38 -17.18
N LEU A 229 -0.38 11.28 -16.82
CA LEU A 229 0.16 9.94 -17.06
C LEU A 229 0.30 9.65 -18.57
N LYS A 230 -0.73 9.98 -19.37
CA LYS A 230 -0.73 9.75 -20.81
C LYS A 230 0.36 10.52 -21.53
N SER A 231 0.69 11.74 -21.10
CA SER A 231 1.76 12.55 -21.71
C SER A 231 3.16 11.96 -21.49
N THR A 232 3.33 11.03 -20.55
CA THR A 232 4.61 10.35 -20.31
C THR A 232 4.88 9.18 -21.27
N LEU A 233 3.88 8.79 -22.05
CA LEU A 233 3.95 7.72 -23.04
C LEU A 233 4.18 8.27 -24.45
N ASP A 234 4.91 7.51 -25.26
CA ASP A 234 5.00 7.78 -26.70
C ASP A 234 3.66 7.48 -27.39
N LYS A 235 3.40 8.10 -28.55
CA LYS A 235 2.10 8.02 -29.24
C LYS A 235 1.62 6.59 -29.54
N CYS A 236 2.55 5.64 -29.68
CA CYS A 236 2.23 4.23 -29.95
C CYS A 236 1.95 3.39 -28.70
N MET A 237 2.23 3.92 -27.50
CA MET A 237 2.03 3.21 -26.24
C MET A 237 0.67 3.54 -25.65
N HIS A 238 -0.10 2.51 -25.30
CA HIS A 238 -1.35 2.69 -24.58
C HIS A 238 -1.62 1.53 -23.61
N PRO A 239 -2.25 1.80 -22.45
CA PRO A 239 -2.77 0.73 -21.62
C PRO A 239 -3.83 -0.06 -22.37
N ARG A 240 -3.84 -1.36 -22.12
CA ARG A 240 -4.83 -2.31 -22.61
C ARG A 240 -5.87 -2.62 -21.55
N VAL A 241 -5.48 -2.55 -20.27
CA VAL A 241 -6.32 -2.91 -19.12
C VAL A 241 -6.20 -1.87 -18.03
N ILE A 242 -7.34 -1.51 -17.44
CA ILE A 242 -7.41 -0.65 -16.26
C ILE A 242 -8.31 -1.30 -15.21
N ALA A 243 -7.74 -1.73 -14.09
CA ALA A 243 -8.49 -2.27 -12.95
C ALA A 243 -8.65 -1.20 -11.86
N ILE A 244 -9.90 -0.92 -11.49
CA ILE A 244 -10.27 0.14 -10.54
C ILE A 244 -11.40 -0.32 -9.62
N ASP A 245 -11.62 0.47 -8.57
CA ASP A 245 -12.83 0.37 -7.77
C ASP A 245 -14.01 1.10 -8.44
N ARG A 246 -15.23 0.92 -7.90
CA ARG A 246 -16.42 1.60 -8.42
C ARG A 246 -16.48 3.06 -7.94
N GLU A 247 -15.57 3.87 -8.46
CA GLU A 247 -15.54 5.31 -8.30
C GLU A 247 -15.89 6.01 -9.63
N LEU A 248 -17.07 6.63 -9.69
CA LEU A 248 -17.61 7.17 -10.94
C LEU A 248 -16.70 8.21 -11.61
N ALA A 249 -16.03 9.06 -10.82
CA ALA A 249 -15.11 10.06 -11.36
C ALA A 249 -13.90 9.42 -12.05
N LEU A 250 -13.27 8.45 -11.39
CA LEU A 250 -12.16 7.69 -11.96
C LEU A 250 -12.60 6.87 -13.19
N MET A 251 -13.77 6.22 -13.11
CA MET A 251 -14.34 5.46 -14.24
C MET A 251 -14.55 6.33 -15.47
N ASN A 252 -15.09 7.55 -15.29
CA ASN A 252 -15.32 8.51 -16.35
C ASN A 252 -14.01 9.06 -16.91
N ALA A 253 -13.05 9.39 -16.05
CA ALA A 253 -11.73 9.85 -16.46
C ALA A 253 -10.99 8.78 -17.29
N CYS A 254 -11.04 7.50 -16.87
CA CYS A 254 -10.48 6.39 -17.63
C CYS A 254 -11.11 6.26 -19.02
N GLN A 255 -12.44 6.40 -19.12
CA GLN A 255 -13.15 6.35 -20.41
C GLN A 255 -12.74 7.49 -21.34
N GLN A 256 -12.52 8.69 -20.79
CA GLN A 256 -12.16 9.88 -21.58
C GLN A 256 -10.69 9.83 -22.04
N VAL A 257 -9.76 9.45 -21.16
CA VAL A 257 -8.32 9.53 -21.44
C VAL A 257 -7.80 8.27 -22.16
N PHE A 258 -8.29 7.09 -21.77
CA PHE A 258 -7.86 5.78 -22.25
C PHE A 258 -9.04 4.96 -22.80
N ALA A 259 -9.78 5.53 -23.75
CA ALA A 259 -11.00 4.92 -24.31
C ALA A 259 -10.82 3.51 -24.89
N GLY A 260 -9.62 3.17 -25.38
CA GLY A 260 -9.31 1.86 -25.94
C GLY A 260 -8.95 0.78 -24.91
N ALA A 261 -8.82 1.13 -23.63
CA ALA A 261 -8.46 0.17 -22.59
C ALA A 261 -9.69 -0.51 -21.99
N THR A 262 -9.64 -1.83 -21.81
CA THR A 262 -10.66 -2.58 -21.10
C THR A 262 -10.67 -2.17 -19.63
N ARG A 263 -11.80 -1.66 -19.15
CA ARG A 263 -11.98 -1.22 -17.77
C ARG A 263 -12.60 -2.33 -16.93
N LEU A 264 -11.95 -2.68 -15.82
CA LEU A 264 -12.36 -3.75 -14.92
C LEU A 264 -12.69 -3.18 -13.54
N LEU A 265 -13.77 -3.66 -12.93
CA LEU A 265 -14.09 -3.38 -11.54
C LEU A 265 -13.53 -4.46 -10.62
N CYS A 266 -12.93 -4.04 -9.51
CA CYS A 266 -12.38 -4.94 -8.50
C CYS A 266 -13.46 -5.82 -7.87
N ARG A 267 -13.42 -7.12 -8.16
CA ARG A 267 -14.37 -8.11 -7.60
C ARG A 267 -14.36 -8.14 -6.08
N TRP A 268 -13.19 -7.98 -5.47
CA TRP A 268 -13.06 -7.99 -4.01
C TRP A 268 -13.83 -6.82 -3.37
N HIS A 269 -13.69 -5.61 -3.93
CA HIS A 269 -14.41 -4.44 -3.43
C HIS A 269 -15.91 -4.53 -3.65
N ILE A 270 -16.36 -5.12 -4.76
CA ILE A 270 -17.79 -5.42 -4.99
C ILE A 270 -18.30 -6.36 -3.89
N THR A 271 -17.63 -7.51 -3.68
CA THR A 271 -18.03 -8.50 -2.66
C THR A 271 -17.98 -7.92 -1.25
N LYS A 272 -17.01 -7.05 -0.94
CA LYS A 272 -16.90 -6.34 0.33
C LYS A 272 -18.05 -5.36 0.54
N ASN A 273 -18.46 -4.64 -0.51
CA ASN A 273 -19.62 -3.74 -0.46
C ASN A 273 -20.92 -4.51 -0.20
N ILE A 274 -21.13 -5.61 -0.92
CA ILE A 274 -22.28 -6.51 -0.71
C ILE A 274 -22.27 -7.04 0.73
N THR A 275 -21.13 -7.54 1.20
CA THR A 275 -20.96 -8.05 2.58
C THR A 275 -21.28 -7.01 3.62
N LYS A 276 -20.76 -5.79 3.47
CA LYS A 276 -20.97 -4.71 4.45
C LYS A 276 -22.44 -4.32 4.59
N LEU A 277 -23.20 -4.33 3.49
CA LEU A 277 -24.61 -3.94 3.48
C LEU A 277 -25.52 -5.10 3.91
N TRP A 278 -25.28 -6.29 3.37
CA TRP A 278 -26.27 -7.36 3.41
C TRP A 278 -25.94 -8.51 4.37
N ARG A 279 -24.73 -8.56 4.96
CA ARG A 279 -24.38 -9.66 5.90
C ARG A 279 -25.40 -9.82 7.03
N ARG A 280 -25.93 -8.72 7.57
CA ARG A 280 -26.89 -8.75 8.69
C ARG A 280 -28.30 -9.20 8.27
N ARG A 281 -28.61 -9.15 6.98
CA ARG A 281 -29.92 -9.55 6.44
C ARG A 281 -30.11 -11.07 6.48
N PHE A 282 -29.02 -11.82 6.40
CA PHE A 282 -28.97 -13.27 6.54
C PHE A 282 -28.76 -13.62 8.02
N LYS A 283 -29.83 -14.07 8.69
CA LYS A 283 -29.78 -14.47 10.11
C LYS A 283 -29.05 -15.79 10.30
N ILE A 284 -29.16 -16.69 9.32
CA ILE A 284 -28.51 -18.00 9.31
C ILE A 284 -27.18 -17.88 8.57
N ASP A 285 -26.08 -18.26 9.23
CA ASP A 285 -24.73 -18.11 8.66
C ASP A 285 -24.52 -19.00 7.42
N ASP A 286 -25.14 -20.16 7.37
CA ASP A 286 -25.03 -21.07 6.22
C ASP A 286 -25.76 -20.52 4.98
N GLU A 287 -26.88 -19.82 5.14
CA GLU A 287 -27.54 -19.11 4.03
C GLU A 287 -26.64 -17.98 3.49
N TRP A 288 -25.95 -17.25 4.37
CA TRP A 288 -24.97 -16.24 3.96
C TRP A 288 -23.79 -16.87 3.21
N LYS A 289 -23.25 -17.99 3.68
CA LYS A 289 -22.17 -18.73 3.01
C LYS A 289 -22.64 -19.21 1.63
N ALA A 290 -23.81 -19.83 1.55
CA ALA A 290 -24.40 -20.30 0.29
C ALA A 290 -24.56 -19.16 -0.71
N PHE A 291 -25.09 -18.01 -0.27
CA PHE A 291 -25.19 -16.82 -1.10
C PHE A 291 -23.82 -16.34 -1.60
N ARG A 292 -22.79 -16.26 -0.74
CA ARG A 292 -21.44 -15.84 -1.16
C ARG A 292 -20.82 -16.79 -2.19
N ILE A 293 -21.02 -18.09 -2.01
CA ILE A 293 -20.56 -19.11 -2.97
C ILE A 293 -21.29 -18.91 -4.29
N MET A 294 -22.62 -18.80 -4.28
CA MET A 294 -23.42 -18.59 -5.49
C MET A 294 -23.07 -17.26 -6.19
N TRP A 295 -22.83 -16.19 -5.45
CA TRP A 295 -22.34 -14.92 -6.00
C TRP A 295 -21.00 -15.10 -6.71
N THR A 296 -20.07 -15.85 -6.12
CA THR A 296 -18.76 -16.15 -6.72
C THR A 296 -18.93 -16.97 -7.99
N VAL A 297 -19.73 -18.04 -7.95
CA VAL A 297 -20.04 -18.89 -9.10
C VAL A 297 -20.68 -18.09 -10.24
N LEU A 298 -21.63 -17.19 -9.95
CA LEU A 298 -22.21 -16.29 -10.94
C LEU A 298 -21.15 -15.40 -11.58
N VAL A 299 -20.30 -14.75 -10.77
CA VAL A 299 -19.24 -13.85 -11.24
C VAL A 299 -18.17 -14.58 -12.06
N ASP A 300 -17.93 -15.85 -11.75
CA ASP A 300 -16.94 -16.69 -12.44
C ASP A 300 -17.48 -17.43 -13.67
N SER A 301 -18.76 -17.24 -14.01
CA SER A 301 -19.40 -17.89 -15.16
C SER A 301 -18.60 -17.69 -16.45
N PRO A 302 -18.12 -18.76 -17.11
CA PRO A 302 -17.23 -18.66 -18.27
C PRO A 302 -17.98 -18.40 -19.58
N THR A 303 -19.27 -18.76 -19.66
CA THR A 303 -20.10 -18.62 -20.87
C THR A 303 -21.43 -17.96 -20.54
N TRP A 304 -22.10 -17.45 -21.58
CA TRP A 304 -23.39 -16.77 -21.42
C TRP A 304 -24.48 -17.73 -20.92
N ILE A 305 -24.46 -18.98 -21.39
CA ILE A 305 -25.39 -20.04 -20.98
C ILE A 305 -25.23 -20.31 -19.49
N VAL A 306 -23.99 -20.55 -19.04
CA VAL A 306 -23.68 -20.83 -17.62
C VAL A 306 -24.05 -19.62 -16.75
N TYR A 307 -23.78 -18.40 -17.21
CA TYR A 307 -24.20 -17.19 -16.49
C TYR A 307 -25.71 -17.14 -16.29
N ASN A 308 -26.49 -17.40 -17.34
CA ASN A 308 -27.95 -17.33 -17.27
C ASN A 308 -28.52 -18.38 -16.30
N ASP A 309 -27.98 -19.59 -16.31
CA ASP A 309 -28.42 -20.66 -15.41
C ASP A 309 -28.00 -20.39 -13.95
N ASN A 310 -26.78 -19.90 -13.74
CA ASN A 310 -26.32 -19.45 -12.43
C ASN A 310 -27.16 -18.28 -11.90
N TYR A 311 -27.58 -17.37 -12.78
CA TYR A 311 -28.41 -16.24 -12.40
C TYR A 311 -29.82 -16.68 -11.99
N LYS A 312 -30.46 -17.60 -12.74
CA LYS A 312 -31.74 -18.22 -12.33
C LYS A 312 -31.64 -18.93 -10.98
N THR A 313 -30.51 -19.59 -10.73
CA THR A 313 -30.23 -20.26 -9.45
C THR A 313 -30.11 -19.24 -8.33
N LEU A 314 -29.37 -18.14 -8.55
CA LEU A 314 -29.26 -17.04 -7.60
C LEU A 314 -30.63 -16.39 -7.31
N GLN A 315 -31.46 -16.16 -8.33
CA GLN A 315 -32.81 -15.62 -8.17
C GLN A 315 -33.69 -16.54 -7.30
N SER A 316 -33.61 -17.85 -7.54
CA SER A 316 -34.35 -18.85 -6.76
C SER A 316 -33.89 -18.87 -5.30
N MET A 317 -32.57 -18.80 -5.06
CA MET A 317 -31.98 -18.72 -3.73
C MET A 317 -32.37 -17.44 -2.98
N LEU A 318 -32.46 -16.31 -3.68
CA LEU A 318 -32.80 -15.01 -3.11
C LEU A 318 -34.29 -14.70 -3.12
N ARG A 319 -35.17 -15.68 -3.38
CA ARG A 319 -36.63 -15.46 -3.38
C ARG A 319 -37.16 -14.89 -2.05
N LYS A 320 -36.55 -15.25 -0.92
CA LYS A 320 -36.85 -14.71 0.43
C LYS A 320 -36.13 -13.38 0.75
N TYR A 321 -35.22 -12.97 -0.13
CA TYR A 321 -34.26 -11.88 0.01
C TYR A 321 -34.35 -10.93 -1.21
N GLN A 322 -35.58 -10.60 -1.64
CA GLN A 322 -35.82 -9.82 -2.85
C GLN A 322 -35.17 -8.43 -2.81
N ASP A 323 -35.06 -7.85 -1.63
CA ASP A 323 -34.32 -6.61 -1.36
C ASP A 323 -32.84 -6.71 -1.74
N VAL A 324 -32.22 -7.87 -1.46
CA VAL A 324 -30.83 -8.15 -1.86
C VAL A 324 -30.74 -8.31 -3.37
N LEU A 325 -31.66 -9.07 -3.99
CA LEU A 325 -31.66 -9.30 -5.44
C LEU A 325 -31.81 -8.00 -6.23
N ASN A 326 -32.79 -7.16 -5.86
CA ASN A 326 -33.01 -5.85 -6.49
C ASN A 326 -31.75 -4.97 -6.38
N TYR A 327 -31.09 -4.97 -5.23
CA TYR A 327 -29.81 -4.27 -5.06
C TYR A 327 -28.73 -4.81 -6.00
N LEU A 328 -28.58 -6.13 -6.12
CA LEU A 328 -27.58 -6.71 -7.02
C LEU A 328 -27.85 -6.31 -8.47
N ASP A 329 -29.10 -6.37 -8.90
CA ASP A 329 -29.51 -6.02 -10.26
C ASP A 329 -29.29 -4.55 -10.57
N GLU A 330 -29.89 -3.66 -9.77
CA GLU A 330 -29.88 -2.21 -10.03
C GLU A 330 -28.51 -1.55 -9.84
N VAL A 331 -27.72 -2.06 -8.90
CA VAL A 331 -26.46 -1.43 -8.49
C VAL A 331 -25.25 -2.04 -9.18
N TRP A 332 -25.28 -3.34 -9.51
CA TRP A 332 -24.13 -4.08 -10.04
C TRP A 332 -24.39 -4.73 -11.40
N LEU A 333 -25.36 -5.64 -11.49
CA LEU A 333 -25.49 -6.50 -12.68
C LEU A 333 -25.98 -5.71 -13.90
N ASN A 334 -27.02 -4.89 -13.77
CA ASN A 334 -27.57 -4.14 -14.91
C ASN A 334 -26.62 -3.06 -15.45
N LYS A 335 -25.76 -2.51 -14.59
CA LYS A 335 -24.90 -1.37 -14.94
C LYS A 335 -23.45 -1.76 -15.23
N TYR A 336 -22.94 -2.82 -14.61
CA TYR A 336 -21.50 -3.07 -14.56
C TYR A 336 -21.07 -4.53 -14.76
N LYS A 337 -21.98 -5.49 -15.01
CA LYS A 337 -21.60 -6.91 -15.16
C LYS A 337 -20.48 -7.13 -16.20
N GLU A 338 -20.49 -6.32 -17.25
CA GLU A 338 -19.50 -6.35 -18.34
C GLU A 338 -18.09 -5.96 -17.88
N MET A 339 -17.94 -5.35 -16.71
CA MET A 339 -16.67 -4.91 -16.14
C MET A 339 -16.14 -5.86 -15.04
N PHE A 340 -16.88 -6.89 -14.62
CA PHE A 340 -16.38 -7.79 -13.56
C PHE A 340 -16.77 -9.27 -13.70
N VAL A 341 -17.77 -9.63 -14.50
CA VAL A 341 -18.18 -11.04 -14.65
C VAL A 341 -17.40 -11.70 -15.79
N SER A 342 -16.89 -12.92 -15.55
CA SER A 342 -15.91 -13.60 -16.41
C SER A 342 -16.32 -13.69 -17.87
N VAL A 343 -17.57 -14.08 -18.15
CA VAL A 343 -18.08 -14.22 -19.53
C VAL A 343 -17.87 -12.97 -20.40
N TRP A 344 -17.92 -11.77 -19.82
CA TRP A 344 -17.68 -10.52 -20.55
C TRP A 344 -16.20 -10.12 -20.50
N ILE A 345 -15.59 -10.13 -19.33
CA ILE A 345 -14.22 -9.59 -19.20
C ILE A 345 -13.15 -10.49 -19.81
N ASP A 346 -13.43 -11.78 -19.99
CA ASP A 346 -12.50 -12.76 -20.59
C ASP A 346 -12.53 -12.79 -22.12
N GLN A 347 -13.36 -11.96 -22.74
CA GLN A 347 -13.37 -11.72 -24.19
C GLN A 347 -12.27 -10.75 -24.63
N HIS A 348 -11.64 -10.07 -23.67
CA HIS A 348 -10.59 -9.09 -23.90
C HIS A 348 -9.36 -9.43 -23.06
N LEU A 349 -8.20 -9.00 -23.55
CA LEU A 349 -6.94 -9.17 -22.84
C LEU A 349 -7.02 -8.43 -21.52
N ASN A 350 -7.09 -9.18 -20.41
CA ASN A 350 -7.15 -8.70 -19.03
C ASN A 350 -5.95 -9.15 -18.19
N PHE A 351 -5.12 -10.06 -18.73
CA PHE A 351 -3.91 -10.61 -18.12
C PHE A 351 -4.11 -11.12 -16.70
N GLY A 352 -5.26 -11.77 -16.45
CA GLY A 352 -5.61 -12.32 -15.15
C GLY A 352 -5.98 -11.27 -14.09
N GLN A 353 -6.05 -9.97 -14.42
CA GLN A 353 -6.40 -8.95 -13.46
C GLN A 353 -7.91 -9.01 -13.13
N ARG A 354 -8.24 -9.17 -11.84
CA ARG A 354 -9.63 -9.20 -11.34
C ARG A 354 -9.86 -8.32 -10.12
N THR A 355 -8.79 -7.85 -9.50
CA THR A 355 -8.82 -7.12 -8.22
C THR A 355 -7.77 -6.01 -8.21
N THR A 356 -7.99 -5.02 -7.33
CA THR A 356 -7.04 -3.95 -6.99
C THR A 356 -6.11 -4.34 -5.83
N ASN A 357 -6.02 -5.63 -5.48
CA ASN A 357 -5.23 -6.11 -4.33
C ASN A 357 -3.74 -5.72 -4.42
N ARG A 358 -3.20 -5.62 -5.64
CA ARG A 358 -1.81 -5.23 -5.87
C ARG A 358 -1.52 -3.82 -5.39
N VAL A 359 -2.40 -2.86 -5.69
CA VAL A 359 -2.23 -1.47 -5.27
C VAL A 359 -2.53 -1.31 -3.78
N GLU A 360 -3.50 -2.05 -3.24
CA GLU A 360 -3.79 -2.10 -1.79
C GLU A 360 -2.61 -2.66 -0.98
N SER A 361 -1.99 -3.74 -1.45
CA SER A 361 -0.76 -4.29 -0.87
C SER A 361 0.39 -3.29 -0.97
N ALA A 362 0.52 -2.60 -2.11
CA ALA A 362 1.52 -1.55 -2.27
C ALA A 362 1.29 -0.41 -1.26
N HIS A 363 0.04 0.04 -1.05
CA HIS A 363 -0.31 1.04 -0.05
C HIS A 363 0.03 0.59 1.36
N SER A 364 -0.34 -0.65 1.73
CA SER A 364 -0.02 -1.23 3.02
C SER A 364 1.50 -1.26 3.26
N ASN A 365 2.27 -1.65 2.25
CA ASN A 365 3.73 -1.67 2.35
C ASN A 365 4.35 -0.27 2.40
N LEU A 366 3.84 0.71 1.65
CA LEU A 366 4.31 2.10 1.75
C LEU A 366 4.05 2.67 3.13
N LYS A 367 2.88 2.40 3.72
CA LYS A 367 2.52 2.92 5.05
C LYS A 367 3.48 2.50 6.15
N LYS A 368 4.22 1.39 5.98
CA LYS A 368 5.30 0.96 6.89
C LYS A 368 6.50 1.91 6.89
N TYR A 369 6.72 2.66 5.80
CA TYR A 369 7.79 3.66 5.68
C TYR A 369 7.37 5.06 6.14
N LEU A 370 6.08 5.26 6.48
CA LEU A 370 5.55 6.58 6.85
C LEU A 370 5.41 6.69 8.37
N ASP A 371 5.80 7.82 8.94
CA ASP A 371 5.66 8.13 10.38
C ASP A 371 4.18 8.49 10.75
N GLY A 372 3.19 7.89 10.09
CA GLY A 372 1.76 8.13 10.31
C GLY A 372 1.16 9.30 9.52
N THR A 373 -0.06 9.71 9.93
CA THR A 373 -0.94 10.63 9.18
C THR A 373 -0.46 12.09 9.13
N ASN A 374 0.64 12.43 9.82
CA ASN A 374 1.12 13.80 9.97
C ASN A 374 2.37 14.10 9.14
N SER A 375 2.65 13.27 8.13
CA SER A 375 3.81 13.44 7.26
C SER A 375 3.61 14.63 6.31
N TYR A 376 4.64 15.47 6.21
CA TYR A 376 4.76 16.51 5.19
C TYR A 376 5.07 15.87 3.83
N LEU A 377 4.77 16.56 2.73
CA LEU A 377 4.92 15.99 1.38
C LEU A 377 6.40 15.69 1.04
N ASP A 378 7.33 16.55 1.43
CA ASP A 378 8.78 16.38 1.21
C ASP A 378 9.30 15.06 1.80
N LYS A 379 8.95 14.80 3.06
CA LYS A 379 9.28 13.55 3.75
C LYS A 379 8.59 12.36 3.11
N PHE A 380 7.32 12.52 2.71
CA PHE A 380 6.57 11.46 2.04
C PHE A 380 7.26 11.03 0.75
N ILE A 381 7.71 11.98 -0.07
CA ILE A 381 8.45 11.71 -1.32
C ILE A 381 9.80 11.07 -1.02
N GLY A 382 10.49 11.52 0.03
CA GLY A 382 11.72 10.89 0.51
C GLY A 382 11.56 9.40 0.80
N CYS A 383 10.52 9.03 1.57
CA CYS A 383 10.20 7.62 1.87
C CYS A 383 9.78 6.84 0.61
N LEU A 384 9.08 7.49 -0.30
CA LEU A 384 8.60 6.87 -1.54
C LEU A 384 9.74 6.53 -2.52
N ASP A 385 10.75 7.39 -2.63
CA ASP A 385 11.98 7.11 -3.41
C ASP A 385 12.66 5.83 -2.91
N GLN A 386 12.84 5.69 -1.59
CA GLN A 386 13.40 4.48 -0.99
C GLN A 386 12.51 3.24 -1.22
N PHE A 387 11.19 3.41 -1.11
CA PHE A 387 10.23 2.34 -1.37
C PHE A 387 10.34 1.83 -2.81
N VAL A 388 10.42 2.71 -3.81
CA VAL A 388 10.55 2.31 -5.22
C VAL A 388 11.88 1.60 -5.45
N ARG A 389 13.00 2.18 -4.99
CA ARG A 389 14.34 1.59 -5.14
C ARG A 389 14.44 0.20 -4.53
N SER A 390 13.85 -0.03 -3.35
CA SER A 390 13.91 -1.33 -2.68
C SER A 390 13.16 -2.44 -3.42
N ARG A 391 12.26 -2.11 -4.36
CA ARG A 391 11.50 -3.10 -5.14
C ARG A 391 12.18 -3.51 -6.44
N LEU A 392 13.12 -2.72 -6.95
CA LEU A 392 13.78 -3.00 -8.23
C LEU A 392 14.58 -4.30 -8.26
N PRO A 393 15.38 -4.66 -7.23
CA PRO A 393 16.14 -5.90 -7.28
C PRO A 393 15.26 -7.13 -7.50
N SER A 394 14.06 -7.17 -6.90
CA SER A 394 13.11 -8.28 -7.07
C SER A 394 12.52 -8.34 -8.49
N ILE A 395 12.35 -7.20 -9.15
CA ILE A 395 11.90 -7.15 -10.55
C ILE A 395 13.02 -7.65 -11.47
N HIS A 396 14.24 -7.13 -11.31
CA HIS A 396 15.40 -7.56 -12.07
C HIS A 396 15.68 -9.06 -11.89
N ASP A 397 15.71 -9.55 -10.65
CA ASP A 397 15.89 -10.97 -10.33
C ASP A 397 14.83 -11.84 -11.03
N SER A 398 13.57 -11.42 -11.00
CA SER A 398 12.49 -12.17 -11.65
C SER A 398 12.60 -12.22 -13.16
N LEU A 399 13.01 -11.12 -13.80
CA LEU A 399 13.25 -11.04 -15.24
C LEU A 399 14.46 -11.90 -15.63
N GLU A 400 15.59 -11.75 -14.92
CA GLU A 400 16.81 -12.51 -15.20
C GLU A 400 16.65 -14.00 -14.93
N LYS A 401 15.95 -14.41 -13.87
CA LYS A 401 15.58 -15.83 -13.66
C LYS A 401 14.76 -16.38 -14.81
N SER A 402 13.83 -15.60 -15.35
CA SER A 402 13.05 -16.03 -16.53
C SER A 402 13.94 -16.11 -17.78
N ARG A 403 14.98 -15.28 -17.90
CA ARG A 403 15.93 -15.36 -19.03
C ARG A 403 16.90 -16.53 -18.92
N THR A 404 17.27 -16.94 -17.71
CA THR A 404 18.39 -17.87 -17.50
C THR A 404 17.96 -19.27 -17.07
N VAL A 405 16.83 -19.40 -16.38
CA VAL A 405 16.38 -20.66 -15.80
C VAL A 405 15.28 -21.28 -16.67
N ARG A 406 15.61 -22.40 -17.32
CA ARG A 406 14.60 -23.33 -17.83
C ARG A 406 14.25 -24.33 -16.74
N LYS A 407 12.97 -24.53 -16.45
CA LYS A 407 12.55 -25.62 -15.56
C LYS A 407 12.67 -26.95 -16.31
N ARG A 408 13.12 -28.01 -15.64
CA ARG A 408 13.20 -29.38 -16.21
C ARG A 408 11.84 -29.87 -16.73
N GLU A 409 10.75 -29.39 -16.16
CA GLU A 409 9.37 -29.71 -16.57
C GLU A 409 8.95 -29.03 -17.90
N GLN A 410 9.77 -28.11 -18.45
CA GLN A 410 9.57 -27.47 -19.76
C GLN A 410 10.40 -28.12 -20.89
N ASP A 411 11.01 -29.29 -20.64
CA ASP A 411 11.78 -30.04 -21.65
C ASP A 411 10.89 -30.76 -22.69
N LEU A 412 9.60 -30.43 -22.78
CA LEU A 412 8.76 -30.90 -23.88
C LEU A 412 9.16 -30.18 -25.18
N PRO A 413 9.24 -30.89 -26.33
CA PRO A 413 9.73 -30.32 -27.57
C PRO A 413 9.04 -29.01 -27.99
N PHE A 414 7.73 -28.88 -27.77
CA PHE A 414 6.96 -27.71 -28.22
C PHE A 414 7.15 -26.45 -27.34
N PHE A 415 7.72 -26.55 -26.12
CA PHE A 415 8.11 -25.41 -25.27
C PHE A 415 9.52 -24.88 -25.57
N ARG A 416 10.27 -25.49 -26.50
CA ARG A 416 11.70 -25.21 -26.72
C ARG A 416 12.03 -23.75 -27.05
N LEU A 417 11.09 -23.04 -27.68
CA LEU A 417 11.20 -21.62 -28.03
C LEU A 417 10.75 -20.67 -26.91
N LEU A 418 10.12 -21.18 -25.85
CA LEU A 418 9.56 -20.39 -24.75
C LEU A 418 10.53 -20.34 -23.57
N TRP A 419 10.91 -19.12 -23.19
CA TRP A 419 11.76 -18.85 -22.04
C TRP A 419 10.96 -18.28 -20.86
N VAL A 420 9.64 -18.14 -21.00
CA VAL A 420 8.82 -17.43 -20.01
C VAL A 420 8.13 -18.42 -19.08
N GLN A 421 8.21 -18.15 -17.77
CA GLN A 421 7.54 -18.92 -16.73
C GLN A 421 6.02 -18.66 -16.76
N PHE A 422 5.26 -19.50 -17.47
CA PHE A 422 3.79 -19.48 -17.38
C PHE A 422 3.30 -20.56 -16.41
N GLY A 423 2.93 -20.16 -15.20
CA GLY A 423 2.26 -21.05 -14.24
C GLY A 423 0.92 -21.60 -14.76
N GLU A 424 0.26 -20.91 -15.69
CA GLU A 424 -0.98 -21.40 -16.33
C GLU A 424 -0.72 -22.44 -17.44
N LEU A 425 0.41 -22.38 -18.16
CA LEU A 425 0.78 -23.44 -19.11
C LEU A 425 1.08 -24.76 -18.39
N TYR A 426 1.57 -24.68 -17.15
CA TYR A 426 1.80 -25.85 -16.28
C TYR A 426 0.49 -26.53 -15.82
N ARG A 427 -0.56 -25.74 -15.51
CA ARG A 427 -1.90 -26.31 -15.18
C ARG A 427 -2.56 -27.03 -16.35
N LEU A 428 -2.14 -26.73 -17.58
CA LEU A 428 -2.63 -27.36 -18.80
C LEU A 428 -1.89 -28.66 -19.15
N SER A 429 -0.67 -28.88 -18.64
CA SER A 429 0.06 -30.13 -18.85
C SER A 429 -0.29 -31.25 -17.86
N GLU A 430 -0.77 -30.91 -16.65
CA GLU A 430 -1.14 -31.90 -15.62
C GLU A 430 -2.59 -32.41 -15.73
N ASN A 431 -3.48 -31.68 -16.39
CA ASN A 431 -4.82 -32.15 -16.72
C ASN A 431 -4.82 -32.65 -18.16
N GLN A 432 -5.36 -33.84 -18.42
CA GLN A 432 -5.59 -34.31 -19.79
C GLN A 432 -6.18 -33.14 -20.60
N ILE A 433 -5.52 -32.76 -21.69
CA ILE A 433 -5.88 -31.61 -22.52
C ILE A 433 -7.22 -31.94 -23.20
N ASP A 434 -8.31 -31.72 -22.49
CA ASP A 434 -9.66 -31.90 -23.02
C ASP A 434 -10.04 -30.62 -23.79
N SER A 435 -9.95 -30.71 -25.12
CA SER A 435 -10.31 -29.60 -26.02
C SER A 435 -11.81 -29.33 -26.07
N SER A 436 -12.66 -30.26 -25.60
CA SER A 436 -14.11 -30.20 -25.78
C SER A 436 -14.77 -29.03 -25.03
N ASN A 437 -14.13 -28.52 -23.96
CA ASN A 437 -14.63 -27.43 -23.11
C ASN A 437 -13.62 -26.28 -22.91
N CYS A 438 -12.62 -26.12 -23.79
CA CYS A 438 -11.53 -25.17 -23.56
C CYS A 438 -12.00 -23.70 -23.41
N GLY A 439 -13.03 -23.30 -24.17
CA GLY A 439 -13.58 -21.94 -24.15
C GLY A 439 -12.59 -20.82 -24.53
N CYS A 440 -11.40 -21.18 -25.03
CA CYS A 440 -10.29 -20.29 -25.45
C CYS A 440 -9.93 -19.14 -24.49
N LYS A 441 -10.36 -19.21 -23.22
CA LYS A 441 -10.25 -18.11 -22.25
C LYS A 441 -8.81 -17.63 -22.12
N LEU A 442 -7.86 -18.55 -21.97
CA LEU A 442 -6.46 -18.22 -21.77
C LEU A 442 -5.86 -17.40 -22.95
N GLN A 443 -6.28 -17.71 -24.18
CA GLN A 443 -5.87 -16.97 -25.38
C GLN A 443 -6.47 -15.58 -25.40
N HIS A 444 -7.78 -15.46 -25.17
CA HIS A 444 -8.47 -14.16 -25.24
C HIS A 444 -8.12 -13.25 -24.06
N SER A 445 -8.01 -13.80 -22.85
CA SER A 445 -7.80 -13.01 -21.63
C SER A 445 -6.34 -12.76 -21.32
N CYS A 446 -5.44 -13.69 -21.63
CA CYS A 446 -4.02 -13.58 -21.25
C CYS A 446 -3.09 -13.50 -22.47
N GLY A 447 -3.58 -13.79 -23.69
CA GLY A 447 -2.74 -13.81 -24.88
C GLY A 447 -1.77 -15.00 -24.90
N LEU A 448 -2.21 -16.11 -24.30
CA LEU A 448 -1.42 -17.33 -24.16
C LEU A 448 -2.17 -18.53 -24.79
N PRO A 449 -1.44 -19.45 -25.45
CA PRO A 449 -2.05 -20.63 -26.08
C PRO A 449 -2.98 -21.37 -25.12
N CYS A 450 -4.23 -21.52 -25.54
CA CYS A 450 -5.25 -22.30 -24.84
C CYS A 450 -4.98 -23.81 -24.94
N ALA A 451 -5.67 -24.62 -24.12
CA ALA A 451 -5.65 -26.08 -24.22
C ALA A 451 -5.88 -26.58 -25.66
N CYS A 452 -6.84 -25.96 -26.37
CA CYS A 452 -7.12 -26.22 -27.78
C CYS A 452 -5.90 -26.06 -28.71
N MET A 453 -5.20 -24.93 -28.60
CA MET A 453 -4.03 -24.64 -29.42
C MET A 453 -2.85 -25.53 -29.03
N LEU A 454 -2.65 -25.77 -27.74
CA LEU A 454 -1.61 -26.68 -27.26
C LEU A 454 -1.79 -28.09 -27.80
N LEU A 455 -3.03 -28.59 -27.88
CA LEU A 455 -3.32 -29.90 -28.46
C LEU A 455 -2.94 -29.97 -29.96
N VAL A 456 -3.17 -28.88 -30.71
CA VAL A 456 -2.78 -28.80 -32.13
C VAL A 456 -1.25 -28.90 -32.27
N TYR A 457 -0.49 -28.15 -31.47
CA TYR A 457 0.98 -28.23 -31.48
C TYR A 457 1.50 -29.58 -31.02
N LEU A 458 0.87 -30.17 -29.99
CA LEU A 458 1.21 -31.50 -29.50
C LEU A 458 1.03 -32.57 -30.59
N ASN A 459 -0.11 -32.55 -31.29
CA ASN A 459 -0.45 -33.55 -32.29
C ASN A 459 0.34 -33.38 -33.60
N SER A 460 0.68 -32.14 -33.97
CA SER A 460 1.49 -31.83 -35.15
C SER A 460 2.99 -31.96 -34.93
N SER A 461 3.44 -32.12 -33.68
CA SER A 461 4.86 -32.04 -33.29
C SER A 461 5.52 -30.69 -33.65
N GLU A 462 4.72 -29.63 -33.82
CA GLU A 462 5.20 -28.28 -34.10
C GLU A 462 5.54 -27.52 -32.81
N TYR A 463 6.41 -26.51 -32.93
CA TYR A 463 6.71 -25.59 -31.85
C TYR A 463 5.61 -24.55 -31.69
N ILE A 464 5.33 -24.10 -30.46
CA ILE A 464 4.47 -22.93 -30.24
C ILE A 464 5.15 -21.71 -30.88
N PRO A 465 4.56 -21.08 -31.91
CA PRO A 465 5.14 -19.90 -32.53
C PRO A 465 5.16 -18.75 -31.54
N LEU A 466 6.27 -18.02 -31.43
CA LEU A 466 6.36 -16.85 -30.54
C LEU A 466 5.29 -15.80 -30.86
N GLU A 467 4.89 -15.68 -32.11
CA GLU A 467 3.84 -14.76 -32.56
C GLU A 467 2.45 -15.09 -32.01
N SER A 468 2.22 -16.35 -31.64
CA SER A 468 0.96 -16.78 -31.00
C SER A 468 0.83 -16.30 -29.54
N ILE A 469 1.93 -15.80 -28.96
CA ILE A 469 2.00 -15.27 -27.60
C ILE A 469 2.02 -13.75 -27.64
N ASP A 470 1.25 -13.14 -26.74
CA ASP A 470 1.20 -11.69 -26.62
C ASP A 470 2.57 -11.07 -26.32
N ILE A 471 2.79 -9.86 -26.82
CA ILE A 471 4.07 -9.16 -26.66
C ILE A 471 4.41 -8.89 -25.19
N LEU A 472 3.41 -8.60 -24.35
CA LEU A 472 3.63 -8.42 -22.91
C LEU A 472 4.26 -9.68 -22.33
N CYS A 473 3.71 -10.82 -22.69
CA CYS A 473 4.08 -12.13 -22.19
C CYS A 473 5.51 -12.54 -22.63
N ARG A 474 6.02 -12.01 -23.74
CA ARG A 474 7.39 -12.30 -24.23
C ARG A 474 8.47 -11.37 -23.72
N LYS A 475 8.10 -10.21 -23.17
CA LYS A 475 9.06 -9.17 -22.79
C LYS A 475 9.79 -9.51 -21.50
N LEU A 476 11.12 -9.64 -21.53
CA LEU A 476 11.94 -10.01 -20.35
C LEU A 476 13.02 -8.98 -20.00
N ASP A 477 12.94 -7.78 -20.58
CA ASP A 477 13.86 -6.68 -20.34
C ASP A 477 13.11 -5.40 -19.99
N LEU A 478 13.88 -4.35 -19.65
CA LEU A 478 13.36 -3.02 -19.34
C LEU A 478 13.62 -2.02 -20.46
N SER A 479 13.94 -2.46 -21.68
CA SER A 479 14.01 -1.52 -22.80
C SER A 479 12.61 -1.01 -23.12
N GLU A 480 12.52 0.21 -23.62
CA GLU A 480 11.24 0.80 -24.01
C GLU A 480 10.54 -0.10 -25.05
N SER A 481 9.22 -0.21 -24.96
CA SER A 481 8.43 -0.99 -25.92
C SER A 481 8.24 -0.20 -27.21
N ILE A 482 9.15 -0.39 -28.17
CA ILE A 482 9.06 0.22 -29.50
C ILE A 482 8.05 -0.60 -30.32
N PHE A 483 6.94 0.01 -30.73
CA PHE A 483 6.07 -0.57 -31.75
C PHE A 483 6.74 -0.38 -33.10
N VAL A 484 7.32 -1.45 -33.66
CA VAL A 484 7.73 -1.46 -35.06
C VAL A 484 6.43 -1.53 -35.87
N ALA A 485 5.89 -0.38 -36.27
CA ALA A 485 4.94 -0.35 -37.37
C ALA A 485 5.65 -1.01 -38.57
N LYS A 486 4.96 -1.95 -39.22
CA LYS A 486 5.45 -2.68 -40.39
C LYS A 486 6.21 -1.73 -41.33
N GLU A 487 7.42 -2.15 -41.68
CA GLU A 487 8.25 -1.69 -42.80
C GLU A 487 7.73 -0.47 -43.54
N ASP A 488 8.20 0.72 -43.15
CA ASP A 488 8.81 1.68 -44.08
C ASP A 488 9.11 3.02 -43.38
N ILE A 489 10.17 3.65 -43.87
CA ILE A 489 10.60 5.04 -43.68
C ILE A 489 11.71 5.28 -42.64
N ARG A 490 12.88 5.53 -43.23
CA ARG A 490 14.06 6.19 -42.65
C ARG A 490 13.62 7.34 -41.75
N CYS A 491 14.00 7.33 -40.48
CA CYS A 491 13.91 8.56 -39.70
C CYS A 491 15.00 8.72 -38.64
N LYS A 492 16.17 9.11 -39.11
CA LYS A 492 17.07 9.96 -38.31
C LYS A 492 16.48 11.37 -38.14
N ASP A 493 15.70 11.84 -39.12
CA ASP A 493 15.17 13.19 -39.16
C ASP A 493 13.97 13.38 -38.20
N ASP A 494 13.06 12.41 -38.07
CA ASP A 494 12.00 12.47 -37.04
C ASP A 494 12.57 12.32 -35.63
N LEU A 495 13.68 11.59 -35.46
CA LEU A 495 14.30 11.38 -34.16
C LEU A 495 15.02 12.66 -33.67
N GLU A 496 15.61 13.42 -34.59
CA GLU A 496 16.11 14.78 -34.32
C GLU A 496 14.96 15.76 -34.07
N MET A 497 13.87 15.71 -34.86
CA MET A 497 12.69 16.56 -34.64
C MET A 497 11.97 16.27 -33.32
N ILE A 498 11.93 15.00 -32.88
CA ILE A 498 11.39 14.61 -31.56
C ILE A 498 12.33 15.05 -30.43
N LYS A 499 13.65 14.93 -30.59
CA LYS A 499 14.62 15.48 -29.63
C LYS A 499 14.49 16.99 -29.51
N GLU A 500 14.39 17.71 -30.63
CA GLU A 500 14.19 19.16 -30.63
C GLU A 500 12.85 19.54 -30.01
N ASN A 501 11.76 18.85 -30.32
CA ASN A 501 10.48 19.08 -29.65
C ASN A 501 10.56 18.80 -28.14
N PHE A 502 11.28 17.76 -27.71
CA PHE A 502 11.47 17.45 -26.30
C PHE A 502 12.31 18.53 -25.59
N TYR A 503 13.38 19.03 -26.21
CA TYR A 503 14.19 20.13 -25.69
C TYR A 503 13.47 21.48 -25.71
N GLN A 504 12.57 21.72 -26.68
CA GLN A 504 11.76 22.94 -26.73
C GLN A 504 10.62 22.90 -25.70
N HIS A 505 9.93 21.77 -25.51
CA HIS A 505 8.90 21.64 -24.46
C HIS A 505 9.51 21.62 -23.05
N SER A 506 10.73 21.07 -22.86
CA SER A 506 11.46 21.19 -21.60
C SER A 506 11.97 22.62 -21.32
N LYS A 507 12.11 23.46 -22.35
CA LYS A 507 12.45 24.89 -22.21
C LYS A 507 11.23 25.77 -21.98
N VAL A 508 10.06 25.42 -22.51
CA VAL A 508 8.80 26.14 -22.23
C VAL A 508 8.31 25.92 -20.79
N GLY A 509 8.69 24.80 -20.16
CA GLY A 509 8.49 24.56 -18.71
C GLY A 509 9.55 25.13 -17.76
N ASN A 510 10.63 25.75 -18.27
CA ASN A 510 11.77 26.19 -17.45
C ASN A 510 12.01 27.70 -17.49
N LYS A 511 10.93 28.46 -17.28
CA LYS A 511 11.02 29.60 -16.37
C LYS A 511 10.37 29.17 -15.06
N ILE A 512 11.16 28.52 -14.19
CA ILE A 512 10.91 28.62 -12.76
C ILE A 512 11.13 30.10 -12.42
N LYS A 513 10.12 30.93 -12.71
CA LYS A 513 9.86 32.06 -11.83
C LYS A 513 9.74 31.40 -10.46
N HIS A 514 10.43 31.95 -9.47
CA HIS A 514 10.19 31.64 -8.08
C HIS A 514 8.72 31.94 -7.73
N THR A 515 7.80 31.08 -8.18
CA THR A 515 6.38 31.17 -7.83
C THR A 515 6.30 30.61 -6.42
N CYS A 516 5.88 31.47 -5.51
CA CYS A 516 5.67 31.16 -4.10
C CYS A 516 4.46 30.22 -3.98
N ILE A 517 4.62 28.95 -4.39
CA ILE A 517 3.56 27.94 -4.26
C ILE A 517 3.27 27.80 -2.77
N GLU A 518 2.03 28.07 -2.40
CA GLU A 518 1.58 27.96 -1.02
C GLU A 518 1.25 26.50 -0.68
N GLU A 519 1.39 26.16 0.60
CA GLU A 519 1.05 24.82 1.07
C GLU A 519 -0.43 24.48 0.79
N PRO A 520 -0.79 23.22 0.51
CA PRO A 520 -2.18 22.84 0.33
C PRO A 520 -3.06 23.19 1.53
N ALA A 521 -4.30 23.61 1.26
CA ALA A 521 -5.29 23.80 2.31
C ALA A 521 -5.57 22.49 3.07
N ILE A 522 -5.57 22.53 4.41
CA ILE A 522 -5.86 21.36 5.25
C ILE A 522 -7.33 20.97 5.13
N GLN A 523 -7.61 19.78 4.59
CA GLN A 523 -8.96 19.29 4.42
C GLN A 523 -9.57 18.85 5.77
N LYS A 524 -10.52 19.64 6.30
CA LYS A 524 -11.18 19.39 7.60
C LYS A 524 -12.21 18.25 7.57
N ASN A 525 -12.74 17.90 6.40
CA ASN A 525 -13.80 16.89 6.20
C ASN A 525 -13.38 15.80 5.20
N THR A 526 -12.21 15.19 5.41
CA THR A 526 -11.77 14.07 4.58
C THR A 526 -12.63 12.84 4.80
N ARG A 527 -13.04 12.18 3.71
CA ARG A 527 -13.70 10.87 3.80
C ARG A 527 -12.71 9.88 4.41
N GLY A 528 -13.04 9.37 5.59
CA GLY A 528 -12.28 8.33 6.26
C GLY A 528 -13.23 7.35 6.94
N ARG A 529 -12.79 6.10 7.08
CA ARG A 529 -13.46 5.06 7.87
C ARG A 529 -13.93 5.65 9.22
N PRO A 530 -15.24 5.65 9.55
CA PRO A 530 -15.72 6.25 10.79
C PRO A 530 -15.16 5.50 12.00
N ASN A 531 -14.71 6.24 13.01
CA ASN A 531 -14.45 5.73 14.36
C ASN A 531 -15.56 6.26 15.26
N LEU A 532 -16.25 5.37 15.97
CA LEU A 532 -17.45 5.64 16.79
C LEU A 532 -17.28 6.77 17.82
N LYS A 533 -16.05 7.12 18.20
CA LYS A 533 -15.76 8.15 19.21
C LYS A 533 -16.05 9.60 18.77
N LYS A 534 -16.12 9.92 17.47
CA LYS A 534 -16.37 11.31 17.00
C LYS A 534 -17.84 11.73 16.93
N GLN A 535 -18.79 10.81 17.13
CA GLN A 535 -20.22 11.14 17.14
C GLN A 535 -20.76 11.54 18.53
N GLN A 536 -20.08 11.17 19.61
CA GLN A 536 -20.53 11.50 20.97
C GLN A 536 -20.14 12.93 21.40
N GLN A 537 -19.00 13.46 20.95
CA GLN A 537 -18.59 14.84 21.30
C GLN A 537 -19.52 15.91 20.68
N LYS A 538 -20.01 15.69 19.44
CA LYS A 538 -20.90 16.63 18.75
C LYS A 538 -22.32 16.74 19.34
N ARG A 539 -22.72 15.82 20.22
CA ARG A 539 -24.02 15.87 20.91
C ARG A 539 -23.99 16.62 22.24
N VAL A 540 -22.80 16.89 22.80
CA VAL A 540 -22.66 17.55 24.11
C VAL A 540 -22.47 19.06 23.96
N ASP A 541 -21.91 19.53 22.84
CA ASP A 541 -21.66 20.96 22.62
C ASP A 541 -22.88 21.76 22.12
N SER A 542 -24.00 21.10 21.79
CA SER A 542 -25.23 21.76 21.28
C SER A 542 -26.32 21.99 22.33
N THR A 543 -26.10 21.63 23.60
CA THR A 543 -27.13 21.70 24.67
C THR A 543 -26.94 22.83 25.69
N ASN A 544 -25.98 23.73 25.49
CA ASN A 544 -25.81 24.91 26.35
C ASN A 544 -26.13 26.23 25.62
N GLN A 545 -27.42 26.51 25.40
CA GLN A 545 -27.92 27.88 25.25
C GLN A 545 -29.23 28.07 26.03
N ALA A 546 -29.25 29.13 26.85
CA ALA A 546 -30.28 29.49 27.83
C ALA A 546 -31.62 29.96 27.19
N PRO A 547 -32.74 29.90 27.94
CA PRO A 547 -34.09 29.93 27.36
C PRO A 547 -34.64 31.35 27.21
N ARG A 548 -35.32 31.65 26.09
CA ARG A 548 -36.23 32.81 26.00
C ARG A 548 -37.55 32.47 25.28
N ARG A 549 -38.60 32.50 26.11
CA ARG A 549 -40.01 32.93 25.94
C ARG A 549 -40.88 32.35 24.82
N ARG A 550 -41.98 31.74 25.29
CA ARG A 550 -43.22 31.36 24.59
C ARG A 550 -43.98 32.57 24.05
N SER A 551 -44.64 32.38 22.92
CA SER A 551 -45.98 32.91 22.64
C SER A 551 -46.72 31.98 21.67
N TYR A 552 -48.00 31.75 21.96
CA TYR A 552 -48.93 30.88 21.26
C TYR A 552 -49.56 31.59 20.05
N SER A 553 -49.87 30.86 18.97
CA SER A 553 -51.17 30.97 18.28
C SER A 553 -51.45 29.75 17.38
N THR A 554 -52.74 29.48 17.26
CA THR A 554 -53.45 28.30 16.75
C THR A 554 -53.92 28.47 15.31
N THR A 555 -53.92 27.42 14.46
CA THR A 555 -55.10 26.98 13.66
C THR A 555 -54.88 25.68 12.83
N SER A 556 -55.75 24.71 13.12
CA SER A 556 -56.39 23.63 12.31
C SER A 556 -56.31 23.80 10.76
N LYS A 557 -56.15 22.77 9.90
CA LYS A 557 -57.08 21.68 9.55
C LYS A 557 -56.50 20.79 8.42
N TYR A 558 -57.17 19.65 8.21
CA TYR A 558 -56.85 18.46 7.42
C TYR A 558 -56.94 18.55 5.88
N ASP A 559 -56.32 17.53 5.26
CA ASP A 559 -56.57 16.82 4.00
C ASP A 559 -56.13 17.37 2.63
N GLY A 560 -55.44 16.48 1.88
CA GLY A 560 -55.15 16.63 0.46
C GLY A 560 -54.01 15.74 -0.03
N LEU A 561 -54.27 14.43 -0.19
CA LEU A 561 -53.44 13.55 -1.03
C LEU A 561 -53.46 14.07 -2.48
N ASN A 562 -52.30 14.35 -3.09
CA ASN A 562 -52.11 14.24 -4.53
C ASN A 562 -50.62 14.16 -4.95
N SER A 563 -50.27 12.99 -5.50
CA SER A 563 -49.47 12.79 -6.72
C SER A 563 -48.44 13.86 -7.13
N THR A 564 -47.23 13.80 -6.55
CA THR A 564 -45.98 14.28 -7.17
C THR A 564 -44.79 13.50 -6.63
N TRP A 565 -44.76 12.18 -6.88
CA TRP A 565 -43.65 11.28 -6.49
C TRP A 565 -43.13 10.46 -7.67
N MET A 566 -43.18 11.02 -8.87
CA MET A 566 -42.42 10.54 -10.03
C MET A 566 -41.77 11.78 -10.66
N ASN A 567 -40.45 11.74 -10.85
CA ASN A 567 -39.53 12.83 -11.25
C ASN A 567 -38.81 13.60 -10.14
N LYS A 568 -38.29 12.90 -9.13
CA LYS A 568 -37.04 13.30 -8.46
C LYS A 568 -36.08 12.12 -8.41
N GLU A 569 -34.89 12.31 -8.99
CA GLU A 569 -33.75 11.42 -8.80
C GLU A 569 -33.51 11.18 -7.30
N PRO A 570 -33.27 9.94 -6.85
CA PRO A 570 -32.97 9.71 -5.45
C PRO A 570 -31.63 10.38 -5.10
N ALA A 571 -31.68 11.27 -4.11
CA ALA A 571 -30.54 11.96 -3.56
C ALA A 571 -29.44 10.97 -3.12
N ARG A 572 -28.20 11.41 -3.32
CA ARG A 572 -26.96 10.68 -2.96
C ARG A 572 -26.90 10.43 -1.45
N HIS A 573 -27.27 9.24 -1.00
CA HIS A 573 -27.17 8.89 0.42
C HIS A 573 -25.74 8.44 0.78
N SER A 574 -24.99 9.43 1.27
CA SER A 574 -24.15 9.28 2.46
C SER A 574 -24.95 8.59 3.57
N SER A 575 -24.31 7.69 4.31
CA SER A 575 -24.86 6.96 5.44
C SER A 575 -25.46 7.87 6.51
N TYR A 576 -26.79 8.04 6.57
CA TYR A 576 -27.58 8.25 7.79
C TYR A 576 -29.07 7.98 7.49
N VAL A 577 -29.71 7.18 8.35
CA VAL A 577 -31.17 7.13 8.52
C VAL A 577 -31.52 8.07 9.68
N THR A 578 -32.46 8.97 9.44
CA THR A 578 -33.21 9.68 10.47
C THR A 578 -34.27 8.75 11.07
N ALA A 579 -34.21 8.59 12.40
CA ALA A 579 -35.25 8.12 13.32
C ALA A 579 -36.13 6.90 12.90
N ILE A 580 -35.97 5.79 13.63
CA ILE A 580 -37.00 4.74 13.78
C ILE A 580 -37.64 4.94 15.17
N PRO A 581 -38.97 4.82 15.31
CA PRO A 581 -39.71 5.17 16.52
C PRO A 581 -39.36 4.32 17.74
N ASP A 582 -39.54 4.97 18.89
CA ASP A 582 -39.29 4.51 20.25
C ASP A 582 -40.19 3.31 20.61
N MET A 583 -39.59 2.18 20.96
CA MET A 583 -40.24 1.03 21.60
C MET A 583 -39.37 0.67 22.80
N ASN A 584 -39.76 1.20 23.96
CA ASN A 584 -39.22 0.85 25.27
C ASN A 584 -39.51 -0.62 25.58
N GLU A 585 -38.48 -1.43 25.76
CA GLU A 585 -38.52 -2.63 26.62
C GLU A 585 -37.09 -3.02 27.05
N ALA A 586 -36.97 -3.44 28.32
CA ALA A 586 -35.74 -3.46 29.10
C ALA A 586 -34.65 -4.44 28.62
N ILE A 587 -33.39 -4.01 28.69
CA ILE A 587 -32.19 -4.83 28.49
C ILE A 587 -31.73 -5.37 29.85
N PRO A 588 -31.57 -6.69 30.06
CA PRO A 588 -30.82 -7.20 31.21
C PRO A 588 -29.31 -7.03 30.98
N ASP A 589 -28.61 -6.59 32.02
CA ASP A 589 -27.16 -6.49 32.12
C ASP A 589 -26.45 -7.78 31.67
N LEU A 590 -25.51 -7.66 30.73
CA LEU A 590 -24.50 -8.69 30.46
C LEU A 590 -23.11 -8.06 30.38
N ASN A 591 -22.57 -7.73 31.56
CA ASN A 591 -21.13 -7.76 31.80
C ASN A 591 -20.70 -9.23 31.92
N VAL A 592 -20.43 -9.87 30.78
CA VAL A 592 -19.56 -11.05 30.73
C VAL A 592 -18.61 -10.85 29.56
N PHE A 593 -17.44 -10.28 29.86
CA PHE A 593 -16.27 -10.38 29.00
C PHE A 593 -15.89 -11.87 28.90
N MET A 594 -15.94 -12.46 27.71
CA MET A 594 -15.18 -13.69 27.44
C MET A 594 -13.70 -13.32 27.34
N ASP A 595 -12.94 -13.76 28.33
CA ASP A 595 -11.49 -13.77 28.34
C ASP A 595 -10.99 -14.72 27.24
N LEU A 596 -10.22 -14.20 26.28
CA LEU A 596 -9.73 -14.94 25.11
C LEU A 596 -8.51 -15.83 25.43
N ASN A 597 -8.21 -16.07 26.71
CA ASN A 597 -7.05 -16.85 27.16
C ASN A 597 -7.40 -18.23 27.78
N GLN A 598 -8.65 -18.68 27.73
CA GLN A 598 -8.99 -20.06 28.12
C GLN A 598 -9.16 -20.97 26.89
N GLU A 599 -8.36 -22.03 26.81
CA GLU A 599 -8.54 -23.12 25.82
C GLU A 599 -9.84 -23.88 26.13
N PRO A 600 -10.67 -24.21 25.11
CA PRO A 600 -11.86 -25.03 25.34
C PRO A 600 -11.47 -26.49 25.60
N GLU A 601 -11.94 -27.02 26.73
CA GLU A 601 -11.87 -28.44 27.04
C GLU A 601 -12.82 -29.23 26.12
N SER A 602 -12.25 -30.25 25.47
CA SER A 602 -12.89 -31.32 24.69
C SER A 602 -13.22 -31.06 23.21
N CYS A 603 -12.69 -31.96 22.39
CA CYS A 603 -12.76 -32.01 20.95
C CYS A 603 -13.97 -32.88 20.53
N CYS A 604 -14.99 -32.27 19.93
CA CYS A 604 -16.07 -33.00 19.27
C CYS A 604 -15.90 -32.90 17.75
N ILE A 605 -15.69 -34.06 17.13
CA ILE A 605 -15.33 -34.29 15.73
C ILE A 605 -16.51 -33.89 14.83
N HIS A 606 -16.29 -32.91 13.94
CA HIS A 606 -17.27 -32.45 12.95
C HIS A 606 -17.19 -33.28 11.66
N PRO A 607 -18.32 -33.62 10.99
CA PRO A 607 -18.34 -34.39 9.73
C PRO A 607 -17.64 -33.75 8.51
N LEU A 608 -17.01 -32.57 8.67
CA LEU A 608 -16.30 -31.86 7.61
C LEU A 608 -14.86 -32.37 7.41
N CYS A 609 -14.33 -33.22 8.30
CA CYS A 609 -12.95 -33.73 8.19
C CYS A 609 -12.77 -34.91 7.22
N PHE A 610 -13.84 -35.56 6.74
CA PHE A 610 -13.72 -36.73 5.86
C PHE A 610 -13.69 -36.41 4.36
N ILE A 611 -14.10 -35.21 3.94
CA ILE A 611 -14.24 -34.88 2.51
C ILE A 611 -13.01 -34.16 1.95
N HIS A 612 -12.17 -33.57 2.80
CA HIS A 612 -11.00 -32.79 2.36
C HIS A 612 -9.66 -33.55 2.39
N THR A 613 -9.59 -34.65 3.14
CA THR A 613 -8.36 -35.45 3.27
C THR A 613 -8.07 -36.30 2.03
N SER A 614 -9.09 -36.82 1.33
CA SER A 614 -8.85 -37.66 0.14
C SER A 614 -8.27 -36.90 -1.05
N HIS A 615 -8.61 -35.61 -1.21
CA HIS A 615 -8.05 -34.75 -2.26
C HIS A 615 -6.62 -34.33 -1.97
N ILE A 616 -6.28 -34.04 -0.71
CA ILE A 616 -4.91 -33.72 -0.29
C ILE A 616 -4.04 -34.98 -0.37
N TYR A 617 -4.57 -36.14 0.03
CA TYR A 617 -3.88 -37.43 -0.08
C TYR A 617 -3.61 -37.84 -1.53
N LYS A 618 -4.55 -37.60 -2.46
CA LYS A 618 -4.33 -37.77 -3.90
C LYS A 618 -3.32 -36.77 -4.47
N MET A 619 -3.35 -35.51 -4.04
CA MET A 619 -2.37 -34.49 -4.48
C MET A 619 -0.94 -34.85 -4.06
N LEU A 620 -0.74 -35.31 -2.82
CA LEU A 620 0.60 -35.54 -2.28
C LEU A 620 1.21 -36.88 -2.71
N ARG A 621 0.38 -37.91 -2.98
CA ARG A 621 0.83 -39.18 -3.57
C ARG A 621 1.30 -39.04 -5.01
N VAL A 622 0.77 -38.04 -5.74
CA VAL A 622 1.18 -37.67 -7.10
C VAL A 622 2.53 -36.93 -7.10
N MET A 623 2.94 -36.32 -5.98
CA MET A 623 4.19 -35.55 -5.86
C MET A 623 5.40 -36.38 -5.36
N GLY A 624 5.25 -37.68 -5.10
CA GLY A 624 6.38 -38.58 -4.81
C GLY A 624 7.15 -38.31 -3.52
N ILE A 625 6.56 -37.61 -2.55
CA ILE A 625 7.21 -37.30 -1.26
C ILE A 625 6.97 -38.48 -0.30
N ALA A 626 8.01 -39.25 -0.02
CA ALA A 626 7.92 -40.49 0.75
C ALA A 626 7.79 -40.32 2.27
N ASP A 627 8.12 -39.15 2.83
CA ASP A 627 8.24 -38.96 4.29
C ASP A 627 7.14 -38.05 4.89
N PHE A 628 5.87 -38.41 4.67
CA PHE A 628 4.74 -37.61 5.14
C PHE A 628 4.36 -37.84 6.62
N GLU A 629 4.87 -38.87 7.29
CA GLU A 629 4.52 -39.12 8.70
C GLU A 629 5.01 -38.01 9.66
N GLN A 630 6.00 -37.20 9.27
CA GLN A 630 6.51 -36.11 10.12
C GLN A 630 5.67 -34.82 10.08
N TYR A 631 4.86 -34.60 9.04
CA TYR A 631 4.12 -33.33 8.87
C TYR A 631 2.71 -33.32 9.49
N LEU A 632 2.17 -34.48 9.85
CA LEU A 632 0.88 -34.58 10.56
C LEU A 632 0.96 -34.02 11.99
N PHE A 633 2.17 -33.86 12.54
CA PHE A 633 2.41 -33.42 13.91
C PHE A 633 2.08 -31.92 14.14
N VAL A 634 2.11 -31.08 13.09
CA VAL A 634 1.88 -29.63 13.20
C VAL A 634 0.40 -29.24 13.13
N LEU A 635 -0.49 -30.16 12.73
CA LEU A 635 -1.94 -29.93 12.64
C LEU A 635 -2.77 -30.68 13.70
N GLY A 636 -2.12 -31.28 14.70
CA GLY A 636 -2.79 -31.78 15.90
C GLY A 636 -3.72 -32.98 15.68
N MET A 637 -3.38 -33.91 14.79
CA MET A 637 -4.17 -35.12 14.53
C MET A 637 -3.30 -36.39 14.52
N ALA A 638 -2.75 -36.78 15.67
CA ALA A 638 -2.43 -38.19 16.02
C ALA A 638 -1.92 -38.27 17.46
N LYS A 639 -2.36 -39.29 18.20
CA LYS A 639 -1.87 -39.62 19.55
C LYS A 639 -1.07 -40.92 19.46
N ILE A 640 0.26 -40.86 19.34
CA ILE A 640 1.16 -41.99 19.65
C ILE A 640 2.47 -41.47 20.28
N ASN A 641 2.70 -41.92 21.52
CA ASN A 641 3.90 -42.07 22.34
C ASN A 641 5.12 -41.14 22.17
N GLY A 642 5.23 -40.20 23.13
CA GLY A 642 6.46 -40.03 23.92
C GLY A 642 7.66 -39.37 23.24
N SER A 643 7.55 -38.11 22.83
CA SER A 643 8.68 -37.16 22.85
C SER A 643 8.19 -35.71 22.66
N THR A 644 8.74 -34.80 23.45
CA THR A 644 8.37 -33.38 23.55
C THR A 644 9.16 -32.52 22.56
N PHE A 645 8.48 -31.72 21.73
CA PHE A 645 9.07 -30.61 20.97
C PHE A 645 8.23 -29.32 21.12
N GLU A 646 8.91 -28.18 21.22
CA GLU A 646 8.36 -26.86 21.57
C GLU A 646 7.45 -26.24 20.48
N LYS A 647 6.31 -25.69 20.92
CA LYS A 647 5.27 -25.05 20.11
C LYS A 647 5.75 -23.71 19.50
N THR A 648 5.70 -23.58 18.17
CA THR A 648 5.54 -22.28 17.49
C THR A 648 4.18 -22.24 16.79
N SER A 649 3.33 -21.29 17.18
CA SER A 649 1.95 -21.16 16.68
C SER A 649 1.93 -20.33 15.39
N ILE A 650 1.71 -20.97 14.24
CA ILE A 650 1.45 -20.29 12.97
C ILE A 650 -0.07 -20.21 12.79
N ARG A 651 -0.61 -19.00 12.61
CA ARG A 651 -2.05 -18.78 12.43
C ARG A 651 -2.44 -19.14 10.99
N ALA A 652 -3.60 -19.79 10.80
CA ALA A 652 -4.11 -20.23 9.50
C ALA A 652 -4.24 -19.12 8.43
N PHE A 653 -4.23 -17.84 8.83
CA PHE A 653 -4.26 -16.70 7.94
C PHE A 653 -2.92 -16.48 7.20
N ASP A 654 -1.80 -16.84 7.83
CA ASP A 654 -0.45 -16.64 7.28
C ASP A 654 -0.13 -17.67 6.18
N VAL A 655 -0.68 -18.89 6.30
CA VAL A 655 -0.60 -19.93 5.27
C VAL A 655 -1.42 -19.55 4.02
N TYR A 656 -2.60 -18.95 4.22
CA TYR A 656 -3.47 -18.54 3.11
C TYR A 656 -2.91 -17.36 2.31
N ALA A 657 -2.20 -16.43 2.97
CA ALA A 657 -1.51 -15.34 2.30
C ALA A 657 -0.33 -15.87 1.46
N THR A 658 0.53 -16.70 2.06
CA THR A 658 1.79 -17.15 1.45
C THR A 658 1.57 -17.99 0.19
N VAL A 659 0.59 -18.90 0.19
CA VAL A 659 0.30 -19.80 -0.95
C VAL A 659 -0.17 -19.04 -2.20
N PHE A 660 -0.85 -17.90 -2.03
CA PHE A 660 -1.42 -17.13 -3.14
C PHE A 660 -0.66 -15.85 -3.49
N THR A 661 0.23 -15.35 -2.62
CA THR A 661 1.05 -14.15 -2.92
C THR A 661 2.43 -14.47 -3.46
N ASP A 662 3.07 -15.55 -3.02
CA ASP A 662 4.51 -15.75 -3.29
C ASP A 662 4.85 -17.02 -4.10
N GLY A 663 3.86 -17.87 -4.39
CA GLY A 663 4.11 -19.19 -4.96
C GLY A 663 4.74 -20.12 -3.91
N ILE A 664 4.47 -21.42 -4.04
CA ILE A 664 5.02 -22.43 -3.12
C ILE A 664 6.54 -22.50 -3.36
N HIS A 665 7.32 -22.25 -2.32
CA HIS A 665 8.78 -22.39 -2.32
C HIS A 665 9.23 -23.81 -1.96
#